data_AF-A0A9E2PNX7-F1
#
_entry.id   AF-A0A9E2PNX7-F1
#
_cell.length_a   1.000
_cell.length_b   1.000
_cell.length_c   1.000
_cell.angle_alpha   90.00
_cell.angle_beta   90.00
_cell.angle_gamma   90.00
#
_symmetry.space_group_name_H-M   'P 1'
#
loop_
_entity.id
_entity.type
_entity.pdbx_description
1 polymer ?
#
loop_
_entity_poly.entity_id
_entity_poly.type
_entity_poly.pdbx_seq_one_letter_code
_entity_poly.pdbx_strand_id
1 'polypeptide(L)'
;MSTRCRLLIVGSGMLKRVVQTVLLVLPFWWGALPAVAGESATNKPAILIINGMGCTPMRYGDFDYFQRLNQHGFQIDSHFFGEQPPRPITWDLIKQYNCLVIMDLPPDEQDAENWATSWGKFPPYKKEILPLLDAYLEKGGGIFLMPTLWDWGFRANTKFEDYLERWGARLPYESVQDPATITMHPRNTVTFVYTENIAKSPVSDGVKGMWFPGGAWMSYWSLPCMPLLVSKDWIEVVRGSATSFTKDPTTQKLDPVEERYYKLRTRRPDSKTPPTLYAIREQGKGRLALTAIFPQFTLNGGTTWIHDGVILDKGLAGRPSDFGKLFENTLRWLSEPSLKSGALGGYVQNPQKLVCPNMRKKPDEYFSQFDSYQNFTPPSNVCRGLIGARTRYSTGQGTVEEYAKAAQEAGLDFVVFLEEFGKKGGLSEEKYRKLEADCKRLSSDKLFLLPGFSFRNNIGNHLFVYGYDIKWPTSTQFVGANGDEIRHQCFDKDGQLTYNDEDAKNWIWTITGCNGRNLGYYNFTNSPSNAMPVRDLRLFGVLGVMTYLDGKLVEDLTPDYLNYVMDGNPPLACAVEIVNSPAELARAVKEKHYLTHVAVAKVADVPVAMQYGHQYGRANVNPSSGPQIKSWASTQRVLTYAGEPFVPARYRIRPMAWVTSDVGLKEIKIWDDNKVIRRFLLNGAKEFKQTFEWAYDRQRVNVLEVVDVEGRRAVSAGFESWCDANFNSWCSDRQNGVLWHGPLTMGAANNNCSPGLNPPTKSVGPTWDGGPPPPAYANYNIHPGVKIKPNLFEGIMSGVGGRLMEGDMWPTCVDESVNNVAAYGDHIYAPGAVANAYHTLGPIKPSEYMTFTVRRTLYLQRPGGVSRDWHAMWPEREGGNLALLEGAMTFKKDTPMDNMNILWVQLQNFPKESSNIPLIGIRRSNDSLPICGPQQSVYAPGWGIPPNLGAGRGSEYVLDPGGYFAIMPTGEGIASVLFNVGAGPVLAAPWGNVTFSLPERDKTFKAGESLAWRCLVVMDGLEQPVHNLHRIERIREYYGLDGKHNSGLVVKRGKLLSHFGLVDLAPENGVVEFEVPAPDFPLQLPLGLRFIGFNPNWALGQFQISGYSMGKYSNGANVYRNLAMDDRDMAFLAVYPDNVPLSHSIVGHPVQCDNPKLIIEFAQLNAKPVEYHVAVNNPTDAPINTTLKKCIN
;
A
#
# COMPACT_ATOMS: atom_id res chain seq x y z
N MET A 1 -15.44 14.65 48.39
CA MET A 1 -15.99 15.51 49.46
C MET A 1 -16.28 16.89 48.88
N SER A 2 -17.52 17.34 49.02
CA SER A 2 -18.09 18.58 48.50
C SER A 2 -17.58 19.84 49.20
N THR A 3 -17.41 20.98 48.50
CA THR A 3 -18.09 22.24 48.93
C THR A 3 -18.14 23.35 47.86
N ARG A 4 -19.22 24.13 48.00
CA ARG A 4 -19.85 25.21 47.22
C ARG A 4 -19.22 26.62 47.32
N CYS A 5 -19.72 27.51 46.43
CA CYS A 5 -20.06 28.95 46.62
C CYS A 5 -18.88 29.96 46.68
N ARG A 6 -18.96 31.24 46.26
CA ARG A 6 -20.08 32.18 46.02
C ARG A 6 -19.65 33.43 45.22
N LEU A 7 -20.65 34.09 44.61
CA LEU A 7 -20.72 35.43 44.00
C LEU A 7 -20.17 36.61 44.85
N LEU A 8 -19.82 37.72 44.16
CA LEU A 8 -19.93 39.09 44.66
C LEU A 8 -20.29 40.09 43.52
N ILE A 9 -21.29 40.94 43.77
CA ILE A 9 -21.82 42.07 42.98
C ILE A 9 -21.56 43.34 43.77
N VAL A 10 -21.17 44.47 43.13
CA VAL A 10 -21.57 45.84 43.54
C VAL A 10 -21.55 46.81 42.33
N GLY A 11 -22.68 47.50 42.06
CA GLY A 11 -22.73 48.98 42.06
C GLY A 11 -23.03 49.82 40.80
N SER A 12 -24.33 50.14 40.56
CA SER A 12 -24.98 51.48 40.27
C SER A 12 -24.46 52.47 39.19
N GLY A 13 -25.26 53.23 38.41
CA GLY A 13 -26.71 53.47 38.30
C GLY A 13 -27.03 54.81 37.54
N MET A 14 -28.32 54.99 37.15
CA MET A 14 -29.12 56.22 36.85
C MET A 14 -29.67 56.54 35.43
N LEU A 15 -31.02 56.42 35.32
CA LEU A 15 -32.07 57.41 34.94
C LEU A 15 -33.01 57.13 33.73
N LYS A 16 -34.32 57.43 33.96
CA LYS A 16 -35.58 57.00 33.31
C LYS A 16 -36.30 58.10 32.48
N ARG A 17 -37.23 57.70 31.58
CA ARG A 17 -38.64 58.19 31.30
C ARG A 17 -39.27 57.28 30.19
N VAL A 18 -40.40 56.54 30.28
CA VAL A 18 -41.87 56.79 30.53
C VAL A 18 -42.53 57.49 29.30
N VAL A 19 -43.60 57.08 28.58
CA VAL A 19 -44.76 56.15 28.77
C VAL A 19 -45.48 55.76 27.45
N GLN A 20 -46.33 54.73 27.54
CA GLN A 20 -47.31 54.05 26.65
C GLN A 20 -48.15 54.86 25.62
N THR A 21 -48.52 54.19 24.52
CA THR A 21 -49.90 54.15 23.94
C THR A 21 -50.09 52.85 23.15
N VAL A 22 -51.28 52.27 23.25
CA VAL A 22 -51.71 50.94 22.81
C VAL A 22 -52.96 51.10 21.92
N LEU A 23 -53.17 50.13 21.00
CA LEU A 23 -54.42 49.63 20.39
C LEU A 23 -54.84 50.05 18.95
N LEU A 24 -55.18 48.98 18.21
CA LEU A 24 -56.27 48.79 17.22
C LEU A 24 -56.01 49.06 15.72
N VAL A 25 -55.79 47.96 14.96
CA VAL A 25 -56.67 47.51 13.85
C VAL A 25 -56.66 45.95 13.79
N LEU A 26 -57.86 45.36 13.76
CA LEU A 26 -58.24 43.92 13.64
C LEU A 26 -58.31 43.47 12.14
N PRO A 27 -58.85 42.28 11.78
CA PRO A 27 -58.37 40.90 11.89
C PRO A 27 -58.45 40.15 10.51
N PHE A 28 -58.46 38.81 10.51
CA PHE A 28 -58.77 37.84 9.40
C PHE A 28 -57.56 37.15 8.71
N TRP A 29 -57.26 35.92 9.15
CA TRP A 29 -57.32 34.66 8.37
C TRP A 29 -56.68 33.53 9.22
N TRP A 30 -57.49 32.93 10.10
CA TRP A 30 -57.24 31.56 10.57
C TRP A 30 -57.86 30.62 9.54
N GLY A 31 -57.07 30.27 8.52
CA GLY A 31 -57.33 29.12 7.67
C GLY A 31 -56.70 27.90 8.33
N ALA A 32 -57.51 26.85 8.47
CA ALA A 32 -57.15 25.56 9.06
C ALA A 32 -55.76 25.06 8.64
N LEU A 33 -54.88 24.84 9.63
CA LEU A 33 -53.90 23.76 9.50
C LEU A 33 -54.74 22.48 9.30
N PRO A 34 -54.52 21.70 8.22
CA PRO A 34 -55.14 20.39 8.18
C PRO A 34 -54.67 19.67 9.43
N ALA A 35 -55.63 19.13 10.19
CA ALA A 35 -55.32 18.05 11.09
C ALA A 35 -54.54 17.04 10.24
N VAL A 36 -53.23 16.91 10.50
CA VAL A 36 -52.48 15.75 10.08
C VAL A 36 -53.17 14.63 10.85
N ALA A 37 -54.15 14.00 10.19
CA ALA A 37 -54.61 12.68 10.57
C ALA A 37 -53.34 11.92 10.87
N GLY A 38 -53.21 11.38 12.08
CA GLY A 38 -52.06 10.57 12.42
C GLY A 38 -51.91 9.55 11.31
N GLU A 39 -50.92 9.75 10.44
CA GLU A 39 -50.53 8.73 9.48
C GLU A 39 -50.23 7.55 10.38
N SER A 40 -51.09 6.53 10.29
CA SER A 40 -50.79 5.21 10.83
C SER A 40 -49.35 4.97 10.46
N ALA A 41 -48.44 4.86 11.44
CA ALA A 41 -47.02 4.74 11.20
C ALA A 41 -46.81 3.70 10.11
N THR A 42 -46.62 4.15 8.87
CA THR A 42 -46.52 3.26 7.73
C THR A 42 -45.21 2.55 7.97
N ASN A 43 -45.28 1.24 8.20
CA ASN A 43 -44.10 0.44 8.51
C ASN A 43 -43.09 0.66 7.39
N LYS A 44 -42.05 1.45 7.69
CA LYS A 44 -40.97 1.74 6.76
C LYS A 44 -40.29 0.42 6.40
N PRO A 45 -39.97 0.15 5.13
CA PRO A 45 -39.26 -1.07 4.77
C PRO A 45 -37.92 -1.15 5.52
N ALA A 46 -37.72 -2.24 6.26
CA ALA A 46 -36.47 -2.53 6.95
C ALA A 46 -35.55 -3.36 6.05
N ILE A 47 -34.32 -2.88 5.85
CA ILE A 47 -33.34 -3.45 4.93
C ILE A 47 -32.10 -3.85 5.73
N LEU A 48 -31.66 -5.11 5.59
CA LEU A 48 -30.37 -5.57 6.09
C LEU A 48 -29.41 -5.77 4.92
N ILE A 49 -28.32 -5.01 4.92
CA ILE A 49 -27.23 -5.15 3.96
C ILE A 49 -26.20 -6.13 4.53
N ILE A 50 -25.96 -7.23 3.84
CA ILE A 50 -25.07 -8.33 4.21
C ILE A 50 -23.91 -8.35 3.22
N ASN A 51 -22.69 -8.36 3.75
CA ASN A 51 -21.48 -8.30 2.94
C ASN A 51 -20.52 -9.45 3.27
N GLY A 52 -20.57 -10.57 2.53
CA GLY A 52 -19.75 -11.78 2.74
C GLY A 52 -18.22 -11.62 2.69
N MET A 53 -17.70 -10.51 2.17
CA MET A 53 -16.28 -10.40 1.80
C MET A 53 -15.37 -10.00 2.96
N GLY A 54 -14.36 -10.84 3.22
CA GLY A 54 -13.29 -10.58 4.17
C GLY A 54 -12.11 -9.75 3.63
N CYS A 55 -12.02 -9.46 2.33
CA CYS A 55 -10.91 -8.67 1.77
C CYS A 55 -11.09 -7.14 1.93
N THR A 56 -9.96 -6.47 2.17
CA THR A 56 -9.77 -5.03 2.41
C THR A 56 -9.69 -4.29 1.08
N PRO A 57 -10.79 -3.70 0.57
CA PRO A 57 -11.49 -2.57 1.21
C PRO A 57 -13.00 -2.75 1.36
N MET A 58 -13.54 -3.87 0.84
CA MET A 58 -14.96 -4.02 0.58
C MET A 58 -15.78 -4.24 1.82
N ARG A 59 -15.16 -4.34 2.99
CA ARG A 59 -15.80 -4.72 4.25
C ARG A 59 -16.91 -3.76 4.72
N TYR A 60 -17.16 -2.61 4.09
CA TYR A 60 -18.05 -1.57 4.63
C TYR A 60 -18.92 -0.91 3.57
N GLY A 61 -20.03 -0.38 4.04
CA GLY A 61 -21.03 0.30 3.22
C GLY A 61 -20.79 1.80 3.14
N ASP A 62 -21.39 2.39 2.11
CA ASP A 62 -21.48 3.81 1.90
C ASP A 62 -22.51 4.43 2.87
N PHE A 63 -22.01 4.90 4.01
CA PHE A 63 -22.87 5.45 5.06
C PHE A 63 -23.57 6.75 4.65
N ASP A 64 -22.99 7.53 3.73
CA ASP A 64 -23.65 8.72 3.19
C ASP A 64 -24.85 8.29 2.34
N TYR A 65 -24.69 7.25 1.52
CA TYR A 65 -25.81 6.67 0.79
C TYR A 65 -26.85 6.01 1.71
N PHE A 66 -26.42 5.35 2.79
CA PHE A 66 -27.35 4.77 3.78
C PHE A 66 -28.19 5.85 4.47
N GLN A 67 -27.60 7.02 4.76
CA GLN A 67 -28.34 8.17 5.25
C GLN A 67 -29.36 8.67 4.22
N ARG A 68 -28.99 8.75 2.92
CA ARG A 68 -29.93 9.11 1.85
C ARG A 68 -31.10 8.13 1.77
N LEU A 69 -30.83 6.81 1.78
CA LEU A 69 -31.88 5.78 1.82
C LEU A 69 -32.78 5.94 3.07
N ASN A 70 -32.21 6.24 4.23
CA ASN A 70 -33.03 6.48 5.42
C ASN A 70 -33.93 7.72 5.28
N GLN A 71 -33.42 8.80 4.69
CA GLN A 71 -34.20 9.99 4.37
C GLN A 71 -35.31 9.69 3.35
N HIS A 72 -35.09 8.75 2.43
CA HIS A 72 -36.08 8.27 1.46
C HIS A 72 -37.09 7.26 2.05
N GLY A 73 -37.08 7.06 3.38
CA GLY A 73 -38.10 6.30 4.09
C GLY A 73 -37.78 4.82 4.31
N PHE A 74 -36.52 4.40 4.16
CA PHE A 74 -36.07 3.06 4.52
C PHE A 74 -35.51 3.03 5.95
N GLN A 75 -35.52 1.87 6.59
CA GLN A 75 -34.68 1.63 7.77
C GLN A 75 -33.52 0.75 7.34
N ILE A 76 -32.29 1.24 7.51
CA ILE A 76 -31.08 0.59 7.04
C ILE A 76 -30.30 0.07 8.23
N ASP A 77 -30.02 -1.22 8.21
CA ASP A 77 -28.97 -1.84 9.01
C ASP A 77 -27.97 -2.52 8.08
N SER A 78 -26.77 -2.73 8.60
CA SER A 78 -25.68 -3.34 7.86
C SER A 78 -24.95 -4.34 8.74
N HIS A 79 -24.65 -5.50 8.17
CA HIS A 79 -23.87 -6.54 8.77
C HIS A 79 -22.55 -6.73 8.00
N PHE A 80 -21.45 -6.34 8.65
CA PHE A 80 -20.10 -6.41 8.11
C PHE A 80 -19.25 -7.36 8.98
N PHE A 81 -18.40 -8.18 8.35
CA PHE A 81 -17.58 -9.19 9.03
C PHE A 81 -16.48 -8.61 9.95
N GLY A 82 -16.29 -7.29 9.94
CA GLY A 82 -15.38 -6.56 10.83
C GLY A 82 -15.97 -6.11 12.17
N GLU A 83 -17.26 -6.35 12.45
CA GLU A 83 -17.84 -6.06 13.77
C GLU A 83 -17.22 -6.99 14.85
N GLN A 84 -16.85 -6.44 16.00
CA GLN A 84 -16.23 -7.18 17.11
C GLN A 84 -17.14 -7.13 18.37
N PRO A 85 -17.65 -8.28 18.85
CA PRO A 85 -17.56 -9.61 18.22
C PRO A 85 -18.42 -9.71 16.94
N PRO A 86 -18.12 -10.65 16.03
CA PRO A 86 -18.93 -10.88 14.84
C PRO A 86 -20.36 -11.24 15.21
N ARG A 87 -21.35 -10.58 14.57
CA ARG A 87 -22.77 -10.90 14.78
C ARG A 87 -23.18 -12.06 13.85
N PRO A 88 -23.52 -13.26 14.33
CA PRO A 88 -23.88 -14.35 13.44
C PRO A 88 -25.17 -14.04 12.65
N ILE A 89 -25.23 -14.47 11.38
CA ILE A 89 -26.45 -14.39 10.57
C ILE A 89 -27.38 -15.52 10.98
N THR A 90 -28.38 -15.20 11.79
CA THR A 90 -29.36 -16.17 12.30
C THR A 90 -30.78 -15.84 11.83
N TRP A 91 -31.72 -16.78 11.99
CA TRP A 91 -33.13 -16.50 11.76
C TRP A 91 -33.65 -15.32 12.60
N ASP A 92 -33.26 -15.25 13.87
CA ASP A 92 -33.67 -14.17 14.78
C ASP A 92 -33.17 -12.80 14.33
N LEU A 93 -32.03 -12.76 13.65
CA LEU A 93 -31.55 -11.55 13.00
C LEU A 93 -32.40 -11.22 11.77
N ILE A 94 -32.40 -12.10 10.76
CA ILE A 94 -32.92 -11.75 9.44
C ILE A 94 -34.44 -11.53 9.43
N LYS A 95 -35.19 -12.16 10.35
CA LYS A 95 -36.64 -11.98 10.44
C LYS A 95 -37.09 -10.56 10.80
N GLN A 96 -36.18 -9.73 11.34
CA GLN A 96 -36.45 -8.33 11.70
C GLN A 96 -36.52 -7.40 10.48
N TYR A 97 -36.15 -7.87 9.29
CA TYR A 97 -36.04 -7.07 8.09
C TYR A 97 -36.99 -7.55 7.00
N ASN A 98 -37.49 -6.63 6.18
CA ASN A 98 -38.38 -6.89 5.05
C ASN A 98 -37.62 -7.29 3.78
N CYS A 99 -36.38 -6.82 3.65
CA CYS A 99 -35.49 -7.17 2.55
C CYS A 99 -34.04 -7.40 3.02
N LEU A 100 -33.38 -8.39 2.42
CA LEU A 100 -31.95 -8.65 2.55
C LEU A 100 -31.25 -8.24 1.26
N VAL A 101 -30.19 -7.44 1.36
CA VAL A 101 -29.28 -7.14 0.25
C VAL A 101 -27.98 -7.90 0.49
N ILE A 102 -27.64 -8.84 -0.37
CA ILE A 102 -26.49 -9.73 -0.22
C ILE A 102 -25.49 -9.40 -1.32
N MET A 103 -24.38 -8.78 -0.94
CA MET A 103 -23.31 -8.38 -1.85
C MET A 103 -22.34 -9.54 -2.14
N ASP A 104 -22.13 -10.43 -1.16
CA ASP A 104 -21.43 -11.68 -1.34
C ASP A 104 -21.91 -12.73 -0.33
N LEU A 105 -21.78 -14.02 -0.67
CA LEU A 105 -22.10 -15.12 0.24
C LEU A 105 -20.89 -15.46 1.14
N PRO A 106 -21.11 -15.95 2.37
CA PRO A 106 -20.03 -16.47 3.20
C PRO A 106 -19.26 -17.61 2.51
N PRO A 107 -17.96 -17.77 2.77
CA PRO A 107 -17.17 -18.89 2.25
C PRO A 107 -17.66 -20.25 2.80
N ASP A 108 -17.26 -21.34 2.14
CA ASP A 108 -17.34 -22.69 2.72
C ASP A 108 -16.30 -22.85 3.83
N GLU A 109 -16.51 -23.83 4.73
CA GLU A 109 -15.60 -24.13 5.84
C GLU A 109 -14.15 -24.39 5.38
N GLN A 110 -13.98 -25.11 4.26
CA GLN A 110 -12.67 -25.42 3.69
C GLN A 110 -11.98 -24.20 3.05
N ASP A 111 -12.75 -23.29 2.45
CA ASP A 111 -12.22 -22.04 1.88
C ASP A 111 -11.87 -21.04 2.98
N ALA A 112 -12.69 -21.00 4.04
CA ALA A 112 -12.40 -20.27 5.26
C ALA A 112 -11.12 -20.78 5.94
N GLU A 113 -10.83 -22.09 5.96
CA GLU A 113 -9.57 -22.63 6.49
C GLU A 113 -8.35 -22.19 5.67
N ASN A 114 -8.46 -22.14 4.35
CA ASN A 114 -7.38 -21.66 3.48
C ASN A 114 -7.14 -20.13 3.62
N TRP A 115 -8.15 -19.37 4.06
CA TRP A 115 -8.07 -17.92 4.24
C TRP A 115 -7.93 -17.47 5.70
N ALA A 116 -8.06 -18.39 6.67
CA ALA A 116 -8.06 -18.12 8.10
C ALA A 116 -6.70 -17.62 8.63
N THR A 117 -5.61 -17.80 7.88
CA THR A 117 -4.24 -17.47 8.32
C THR A 117 -4.02 -15.98 8.56
N SER A 118 -4.83 -15.10 7.97
CA SER A 118 -4.70 -13.64 8.13
C SER A 118 -5.85 -12.99 8.89
N TRP A 119 -6.99 -13.69 9.06
CA TRP A 119 -8.24 -13.01 9.41
C TRP A 119 -9.12 -13.71 10.46
N GLY A 120 -8.93 -14.99 10.80
CA GLY A 120 -9.75 -15.71 11.79
C GLY A 120 -10.82 -16.65 11.18
N LYS A 121 -11.33 -17.61 11.98
CA LYS A 121 -12.43 -18.53 11.57
C LYS A 121 -13.79 -17.83 11.73
N PHE A 122 -14.66 -17.85 10.72
CA PHE A 122 -15.93 -17.09 10.76
C PHE A 122 -17.16 -17.88 10.25
N PRO A 123 -18.02 -18.40 11.16
CA PRO A 123 -19.37 -18.86 10.83
C PRO A 123 -20.40 -17.70 10.79
N PRO A 124 -21.58 -17.87 10.16
CA PRO A 124 -22.04 -19.11 9.53
C PRO A 124 -21.42 -19.36 8.15
N TYR A 125 -21.08 -20.62 7.89
CA TYR A 125 -20.56 -21.04 6.59
C TYR A 125 -21.68 -21.12 5.55
N LYS A 126 -21.32 -21.12 4.27
CA LYS A 126 -22.24 -21.18 3.13
C LYS A 126 -23.38 -22.21 3.27
N LYS A 127 -23.12 -23.40 3.84
CA LYS A 127 -24.11 -24.46 4.04
C LYS A 127 -25.23 -24.10 5.03
N GLU A 128 -24.97 -23.19 5.96
CA GLU A 128 -25.89 -22.81 7.04
C GLU A 128 -26.81 -21.65 6.65
N ILE A 129 -26.37 -20.75 5.75
CA ILE A 129 -27.13 -19.57 5.37
C ILE A 129 -28.26 -19.87 4.38
N LEU A 130 -28.09 -20.86 3.50
CA LEU A 130 -29.03 -21.10 2.40
C LEU A 130 -30.42 -21.57 2.87
N PRO A 131 -30.55 -22.53 3.81
CA PRO A 131 -31.85 -22.88 4.35
C PRO A 131 -32.55 -21.70 5.02
N LEU A 132 -31.77 -20.75 5.58
CA LEU A 132 -32.32 -19.52 6.15
C LEU A 132 -32.89 -18.59 5.06
N LEU A 133 -32.22 -18.47 3.91
CA LEU A 133 -32.71 -17.67 2.78
C LEU A 133 -34.00 -18.26 2.17
N ASP A 134 -34.06 -19.60 2.04
CA ASP A 134 -35.27 -20.28 1.56
C ASP A 134 -36.45 -20.05 2.52
N ALA A 135 -36.25 -20.27 3.82
CA ALA A 135 -37.25 -19.99 4.84
C ALA A 135 -37.68 -18.50 4.87
N TYR A 136 -36.74 -17.59 4.59
CA TYR A 136 -37.01 -16.16 4.51
C TYR A 136 -37.93 -15.82 3.32
N LEU A 137 -37.68 -16.37 2.14
CA LEU A 137 -38.54 -16.22 0.96
C LEU A 137 -39.92 -16.82 1.18
N GLU A 138 -40.03 -17.97 1.85
CA GLU A 138 -41.31 -18.61 2.21
C GLU A 138 -42.19 -17.74 3.13
N LYS A 139 -41.58 -16.86 3.93
CA LYS A 139 -42.30 -15.88 4.77
C LYS A 139 -42.58 -14.56 4.05
N GLY A 140 -42.33 -14.47 2.75
CA GLY A 140 -42.56 -13.28 1.95
C GLY A 140 -41.43 -12.25 2.02
N GLY A 141 -40.23 -12.68 2.42
CA GLY A 141 -39.05 -11.83 2.40
C GLY A 141 -38.60 -11.51 0.98
N GLY A 142 -37.96 -10.34 0.81
CA GLY A 142 -37.33 -9.95 -0.44
C GLY A 142 -35.81 -10.10 -0.39
N ILE A 143 -35.19 -10.67 -1.41
CA ILE A 143 -33.72 -10.78 -1.50
C ILE A 143 -33.20 -10.07 -2.73
N PHE A 144 -32.22 -9.19 -2.55
CA PHE A 144 -31.45 -8.58 -3.62
C PHE A 144 -30.02 -9.11 -3.59
N LEU A 145 -29.60 -9.78 -4.66
CA LEU A 145 -28.24 -10.29 -4.85
C LEU A 145 -27.42 -9.32 -5.72
N MET A 146 -26.22 -8.99 -5.26
CA MET A 146 -25.23 -8.19 -5.99
C MET A 146 -23.85 -8.88 -6.08
N PRO A 147 -23.75 -10.10 -6.64
CA PRO A 147 -22.51 -10.88 -6.65
C PRO A 147 -21.33 -10.18 -7.32
N THR A 148 -20.14 -10.50 -6.82
CA THR A 148 -18.86 -10.15 -7.44
C THR A 148 -18.05 -11.41 -7.75
N LEU A 149 -17.32 -11.41 -8.86
CA LEU A 149 -16.37 -12.48 -9.18
C LEU A 149 -14.94 -11.95 -9.06
N TRP A 150 -14.19 -12.52 -8.11
CA TRP A 150 -12.75 -12.33 -7.88
C TRP A 150 -11.95 -13.51 -8.43
N ASP A 151 -10.80 -13.27 -9.06
CA ASP A 151 -9.94 -14.30 -9.69
C ASP A 151 -9.29 -15.23 -8.65
N TRP A 152 -8.96 -14.72 -7.45
CA TRP A 152 -8.47 -15.54 -6.34
C TRP A 152 -9.61 -16.30 -5.60
N GLY A 153 -10.82 -15.72 -5.59
CA GLY A 153 -12.05 -16.34 -5.08
C GLY A 153 -12.71 -17.29 -6.09
N PHE A 154 -12.14 -17.47 -7.28
CA PHE A 154 -12.73 -18.25 -8.37
C PHE A 154 -13.01 -19.70 -7.96
N ARG A 155 -12.21 -20.27 -7.05
CA ARG A 155 -12.45 -21.61 -6.47
C ARG A 155 -13.69 -21.67 -5.54
N ALA A 156 -14.01 -20.57 -4.86
CA ALA A 156 -15.19 -20.46 -3.99
C ALA A 156 -16.48 -20.11 -4.78
N ASN A 157 -16.32 -19.45 -5.94
CA ASN A 157 -17.40 -18.89 -6.75
C ASN A 157 -18.03 -19.84 -7.77
N THR A 158 -17.37 -20.92 -8.18
CA THR A 158 -18.03 -21.99 -8.98
C THR A 158 -19.25 -22.57 -8.27
N LYS A 159 -19.24 -22.55 -6.93
CA LYS A 159 -20.38 -22.96 -6.10
C LYS A 159 -21.42 -21.85 -5.89
N PHE A 160 -21.17 -20.59 -6.30
CA PHE A 160 -22.19 -19.52 -6.30
C PHE A 160 -23.15 -19.69 -7.48
N GLU A 161 -22.62 -20.11 -8.64
CA GLU A 161 -23.42 -20.48 -9.82
C GLU A 161 -24.41 -21.61 -9.50
N ASP A 162 -24.01 -22.64 -8.76
CA ASP A 162 -24.88 -23.75 -8.33
C ASP A 162 -26.15 -23.28 -7.58
N TYR A 163 -26.10 -22.13 -6.90
CA TYR A 163 -27.23 -21.58 -6.16
C TYR A 163 -28.10 -20.68 -7.02
N LEU A 164 -27.48 -19.80 -7.82
CA LEU A 164 -28.23 -19.00 -8.79
C LEU A 164 -29.00 -19.90 -9.75
N GLU A 165 -28.44 -21.05 -10.13
CA GLU A 165 -29.09 -21.99 -11.04
C GLU A 165 -30.42 -22.51 -10.48
N ARG A 166 -30.53 -22.72 -9.16
CA ARG A 166 -31.79 -23.12 -8.50
C ARG A 166 -32.88 -22.07 -8.65
N TRP A 167 -32.50 -20.80 -8.73
CA TRP A 167 -33.39 -19.69 -9.02
C TRP A 167 -33.45 -19.36 -10.51
N GLY A 168 -32.88 -20.20 -11.39
CA GLY A 168 -32.90 -20.03 -12.83
C GLY A 168 -32.03 -18.89 -13.33
N ALA A 169 -30.93 -18.56 -12.65
CA ALA A 169 -29.97 -17.53 -13.05
C ALA A 169 -28.54 -18.08 -13.13
N ARG A 170 -27.68 -17.45 -13.94
CA ARG A 170 -26.24 -17.74 -14.04
C ARG A 170 -25.47 -16.45 -14.34
N LEU A 171 -24.17 -16.44 -14.04
CA LEU A 171 -23.27 -15.30 -14.24
C LEU A 171 -22.19 -15.65 -15.28
N PRO A 172 -22.38 -15.27 -16.56
CA PRO A 172 -21.31 -15.49 -17.52
C PRO A 172 -20.06 -14.69 -17.16
N TYR A 173 -18.90 -15.35 -17.22
CA TYR A 173 -17.61 -14.71 -16.99
C TYR A 173 -17.16 -13.92 -18.24
N GLU A 174 -17.86 -12.82 -18.50
CA GLU A 174 -17.65 -11.96 -19.66
C GLU A 174 -17.72 -10.49 -19.23
N SER A 175 -16.89 -9.65 -19.83
CA SER A 175 -16.93 -8.19 -19.65
C SER A 175 -17.96 -7.56 -20.58
N VAL A 176 -18.77 -6.63 -20.08
CA VAL A 176 -19.70 -5.84 -20.92
C VAL A 176 -18.95 -4.68 -21.59
N GLN A 177 -19.14 -4.53 -22.90
CA GLN A 177 -18.48 -3.55 -23.75
C GLN A 177 -19.51 -2.76 -24.55
N ASP A 178 -19.30 -1.45 -24.68
CA ASP A 178 -20.05 -0.62 -25.64
C ASP A 178 -19.25 0.64 -26.02
N PRO A 179 -18.40 0.56 -27.06
CA PRO A 179 -17.61 1.69 -27.51
C PRO A 179 -18.43 2.92 -27.93
N ALA A 180 -19.72 2.78 -28.24
CA ALA A 180 -20.54 3.88 -28.70
C ALA A 180 -21.02 4.81 -27.57
N THR A 181 -21.07 4.31 -26.33
CA THR A 181 -21.55 5.06 -25.16
C THR A 181 -20.54 5.09 -24.01
N ILE A 182 -19.37 4.47 -24.19
CA ILE A 182 -18.32 4.45 -23.19
C ILE A 182 -17.82 5.87 -22.89
N THR A 183 -17.58 6.15 -21.62
CA THR A 183 -17.02 7.41 -21.13
C THR A 183 -16.12 7.11 -19.95
N MET A 184 -15.02 7.85 -19.82
CA MET A 184 -14.14 7.74 -18.67
C MET A 184 -14.65 8.63 -17.53
N HIS A 185 -14.62 8.11 -16.31
CA HIS A 185 -14.93 8.92 -15.13
C HIS A 185 -13.84 9.98 -14.93
N PRO A 186 -14.13 11.22 -14.48
CA PRO A 186 -13.12 12.27 -14.28
C PRO A 186 -12.20 12.03 -13.07
N ARG A 187 -12.60 11.15 -12.15
CA ARG A 187 -11.85 10.80 -10.91
C ARG A 187 -11.42 9.33 -10.81
N ASN A 188 -11.80 8.48 -11.78
CA ASN A 188 -11.58 7.03 -11.74
C ASN A 188 -11.19 6.49 -13.15
N THR A 189 -10.23 5.58 -13.27
CA THR A 189 -9.83 4.97 -14.57
C THR A 189 -10.80 3.95 -15.10
N VAL A 190 -11.77 3.53 -14.29
CA VAL A 190 -12.84 2.66 -14.76
C VAL A 190 -13.66 3.45 -15.78
N THR A 191 -13.84 2.84 -16.93
CA THR A 191 -14.76 3.34 -17.94
C THR A 191 -16.18 2.95 -17.57
N PHE A 192 -17.12 3.82 -17.91
CA PHE A 192 -18.53 3.65 -17.69
C PHE A 192 -19.25 3.62 -19.03
N VAL A 193 -20.25 2.76 -19.13
CA VAL A 193 -21.11 2.59 -20.29
C VAL A 193 -22.51 3.06 -19.92
N TYR A 194 -23.22 3.65 -20.88
CA TYR A 194 -24.58 4.16 -20.66
C TYR A 194 -25.61 3.32 -21.42
N THR A 195 -26.74 3.03 -20.79
CA THR A 195 -27.87 2.35 -21.43
C THR A 195 -29.20 3.03 -21.11
N GLU A 196 -30.08 3.09 -22.10
CA GLU A 196 -31.49 3.50 -21.98
C GLU A 196 -32.43 2.30 -22.22
N ASN A 197 -31.86 1.09 -22.34
CA ASN A 197 -32.62 -0.13 -22.60
C ASN A 197 -33.25 -0.66 -21.30
N ILE A 198 -34.30 0.04 -20.88
CA ILE A 198 -35.05 -0.19 -19.65
C ILE A 198 -36.43 -0.78 -19.99
N ALA A 199 -36.67 -2.02 -19.60
CA ALA A 199 -37.96 -2.66 -19.78
C ALA A 199 -38.97 -2.16 -18.74
N LYS A 200 -40.23 -1.97 -19.15
CA LYS A 200 -41.32 -1.65 -18.22
C LYS A 200 -41.51 -2.80 -17.23
N SER A 201 -41.41 -2.50 -15.95
CA SER A 201 -41.53 -3.47 -14.86
C SER A 201 -42.02 -2.75 -13.59
N PRO A 202 -42.39 -3.48 -12.52
CA PRO A 202 -42.76 -2.86 -11.24
C PRO A 202 -41.65 -2.01 -10.60
N VAL A 203 -40.39 -2.16 -11.02
CA VAL A 203 -39.25 -1.46 -10.41
C VAL A 203 -38.64 -0.39 -11.32
N SER A 204 -39.02 -0.32 -12.59
CA SER A 204 -38.46 0.63 -13.56
C SER A 204 -39.22 1.96 -13.66
N ASP A 205 -40.18 2.22 -12.76
CA ASP A 205 -40.95 3.47 -12.79
C ASP A 205 -40.04 4.69 -12.67
N GLY A 206 -40.13 5.56 -13.68
CA GLY A 206 -39.32 6.77 -13.83
C GLY A 206 -37.81 6.56 -13.96
N VAL A 207 -37.35 5.36 -14.30
CA VAL A 207 -35.96 5.03 -14.70
C VAL A 207 -35.86 5.19 -16.21
N LYS A 208 -35.02 6.12 -16.69
CA LYS A 208 -34.87 6.45 -18.11
C LYS A 208 -33.57 5.94 -18.71
N GLY A 209 -32.52 5.88 -17.90
CA GLY A 209 -31.24 5.33 -18.30
C GLY A 209 -30.27 5.26 -17.14
N MET A 210 -29.20 4.50 -17.29
CA MET A 210 -28.19 4.38 -16.23
C MET A 210 -26.78 4.18 -16.77
N TRP A 211 -25.83 4.71 -16.00
CA TRP A 211 -24.40 4.43 -16.13
C TRP A 211 -24.03 3.19 -15.31
N PHE A 212 -23.17 2.35 -15.87
CA PHE A 212 -22.60 1.19 -15.18
C PHE A 212 -21.14 1.00 -15.61
N PRO A 213 -20.29 0.35 -14.82
CA PRO A 213 -18.89 0.20 -15.18
C PRO A 213 -18.78 -0.84 -16.30
N GLY A 214 -18.04 -0.55 -17.35
CA GLY A 214 -17.93 -1.41 -18.53
C GLY A 214 -16.78 -0.96 -19.41
N GLY A 215 -16.28 -1.80 -20.32
CA GLY A 215 -15.08 -1.50 -21.11
C GLY A 215 -13.96 -2.53 -20.95
N ALA A 216 -12.84 -2.33 -21.65
CA ALA A 216 -11.78 -3.32 -21.80
C ALA A 216 -10.90 -3.56 -20.56
N TRP A 217 -11.09 -2.77 -19.50
CA TRP A 217 -10.23 -2.79 -18.31
C TRP A 217 -10.85 -3.60 -17.18
N MET A 218 -10.13 -4.64 -16.75
CA MET A 218 -10.37 -5.33 -15.48
C MET A 218 -9.77 -4.47 -14.37
N SER A 219 -10.56 -4.10 -13.35
CA SER A 219 -9.98 -3.65 -12.08
C SER A 219 -9.45 -4.89 -11.36
N TYR A 220 -8.13 -5.02 -11.28
CA TYR A 220 -7.35 -6.01 -10.52
C TYR A 220 -8.14 -7.28 -10.11
N TRP A 221 -7.99 -8.35 -10.89
CA TRP A 221 -8.58 -9.68 -10.63
C TRP A 221 -10.12 -9.73 -10.56
N SER A 222 -10.87 -8.68 -10.93
CA SER A 222 -12.35 -8.68 -10.89
C SER A 222 -13.00 -8.05 -12.13
N LEU A 223 -14.24 -8.46 -12.43
CA LEU A 223 -15.06 -7.85 -13.47
C LEU A 223 -15.98 -6.76 -12.87
N PRO A 224 -15.87 -5.48 -13.30
CA PRO A 224 -16.68 -4.39 -12.76
C PRO A 224 -18.19 -4.56 -13.00
N CYS A 225 -18.57 -5.13 -14.14
CA CYS A 225 -19.94 -5.51 -14.45
C CYS A 225 -19.93 -6.77 -15.33
N MET A 226 -20.75 -7.74 -14.95
CA MET A 226 -20.95 -8.98 -15.70
C MET A 226 -22.37 -9.04 -16.28
N PRO A 227 -22.56 -9.73 -17.40
CA PRO A 227 -23.91 -10.03 -17.87
C PRO A 227 -24.62 -11.01 -16.92
N LEU A 228 -25.93 -11.11 -17.07
CA LEU A 228 -26.78 -12.12 -16.45
C LEU A 228 -27.34 -13.05 -17.54
N LEU A 229 -27.43 -14.34 -17.23
CA LEU A 229 -28.31 -15.27 -17.93
C LEU A 229 -29.42 -15.68 -16.98
N VAL A 230 -30.66 -15.43 -17.38
CA VAL A 230 -31.83 -15.73 -16.55
C VAL A 230 -32.86 -16.54 -17.34
N SER A 231 -33.61 -17.39 -16.64
CA SER A 231 -34.71 -18.16 -17.21
C SER A 231 -35.90 -17.26 -17.53
N LYS A 232 -36.89 -17.80 -18.26
CA LYS A 232 -38.11 -17.06 -18.65
C LYS A 232 -38.98 -16.58 -17.48
N ASP A 233 -38.74 -17.11 -16.28
CA ASP A 233 -39.45 -16.70 -15.06
C ASP A 233 -38.94 -15.37 -14.51
N TRP A 234 -37.81 -14.88 -15.03
CA TRP A 234 -37.26 -13.56 -14.70
C TRP A 234 -37.73 -12.50 -15.67
N ILE A 235 -37.96 -11.31 -15.14
CA ILE A 235 -38.15 -10.09 -15.92
C ILE A 235 -36.79 -9.40 -16.02
N GLU A 236 -36.25 -9.34 -17.23
CA GLU A 236 -35.06 -8.55 -17.52
C GLU A 236 -35.43 -7.06 -17.51
N VAL A 237 -34.95 -6.32 -16.53
CA VAL A 237 -35.32 -4.91 -16.33
C VAL A 237 -34.37 -3.98 -17.06
N VAL A 238 -33.07 -4.25 -16.99
CA VAL A 238 -32.04 -3.46 -17.64
C VAL A 238 -31.19 -4.36 -18.53
N ARG A 239 -31.01 -3.93 -19.77
CA ARG A 239 -30.08 -4.54 -20.71
C ARG A 239 -29.04 -3.51 -21.18
N GLY A 240 -27.95 -3.99 -21.79
CA GLY A 240 -27.06 -3.13 -22.54
C GLY A 240 -27.78 -2.37 -23.65
N SER A 241 -27.18 -1.30 -24.15
CA SER A 241 -27.63 -0.58 -25.34
C SER A 241 -27.64 -1.51 -26.57
N ALA A 242 -28.26 -1.09 -27.68
CA ALA A 242 -28.27 -1.87 -28.93
C ALA A 242 -26.86 -2.17 -29.49
N THR A 243 -25.85 -1.37 -29.12
CA THR A 243 -24.45 -1.54 -29.52
C THR A 243 -23.60 -2.30 -28.49
N SER A 244 -24.19 -2.63 -27.34
CA SER A 244 -23.50 -3.37 -26.29
C SER A 244 -23.29 -4.83 -26.67
N PHE A 245 -22.10 -5.35 -26.36
CA PHE A 245 -21.73 -6.75 -26.53
C PHE A 245 -20.92 -7.22 -25.31
N THR A 246 -20.62 -8.52 -25.24
CA THR A 246 -19.77 -9.09 -24.20
C THR A 246 -18.51 -9.70 -24.78
N LYS A 247 -17.42 -9.70 -24.01
CA LYS A 247 -16.14 -10.29 -24.42
C LYS A 247 -15.53 -11.08 -23.26
N ASP A 248 -14.89 -12.20 -23.59
CA ASP A 248 -14.04 -12.94 -22.65
C ASP A 248 -12.92 -12.01 -22.14
N PRO A 249 -12.82 -11.82 -20.81
CA PRO A 249 -11.78 -10.96 -20.24
C PRO A 249 -10.38 -11.60 -20.33
N THR A 250 -10.28 -12.92 -20.51
CA THR A 250 -8.99 -13.60 -20.64
C THR A 250 -8.53 -13.68 -22.09
N THR A 251 -7.46 -12.96 -22.44
CA THR A 251 -6.76 -13.13 -23.72
C THR A 251 -5.70 -14.24 -23.67
N GLN A 252 -5.45 -14.81 -22.49
CA GLN A 252 -4.45 -15.86 -22.28
C GLN A 252 -5.04 -17.25 -22.55
N LYS A 253 -4.25 -18.09 -23.23
CA LYS A 253 -4.59 -19.48 -23.49
C LYS A 253 -4.31 -20.27 -22.21
N LEU A 254 -5.36 -20.62 -21.48
CA LEU A 254 -5.29 -21.37 -20.22
C LEU A 254 -4.69 -22.76 -20.46
N ASP A 255 -3.87 -23.26 -19.54
CA ASP A 255 -3.32 -24.63 -19.60
C ASP A 255 -4.46 -25.68 -19.44
N PRO A 256 -4.33 -26.94 -19.88
CA PRO A 256 -5.40 -27.96 -19.75
C PRO A 256 -5.94 -28.22 -18.33
N VAL A 257 -5.11 -28.08 -17.30
CA VAL A 257 -5.48 -28.22 -15.87
C VAL A 257 -6.27 -26.99 -15.45
N GLU A 258 -5.76 -25.79 -15.73
CA GLU A 258 -6.51 -24.54 -15.59
C GLU A 258 -7.82 -24.58 -16.37
N GLU A 259 -7.81 -25.01 -17.63
CA GLU A 259 -8.96 -25.17 -18.51
C GLU A 259 -9.97 -26.13 -17.90
N ARG A 260 -9.58 -27.13 -17.09
CA ARG A 260 -10.52 -27.99 -16.35
C ARG A 260 -11.23 -27.24 -15.23
N TYR A 261 -10.54 -26.33 -14.54
CA TYR A 261 -11.14 -25.45 -13.52
C TYR A 261 -11.94 -24.29 -14.15
N TYR A 262 -11.49 -23.78 -15.30
CA TYR A 262 -12.12 -22.70 -16.07
C TYR A 262 -13.20 -23.17 -17.07
N LYS A 263 -13.30 -24.48 -17.37
CA LYS A 263 -14.40 -25.08 -18.17
C LYS A 263 -15.76 -24.95 -17.49
N LEU A 264 -15.77 -24.62 -16.20
CA LEU A 264 -16.98 -24.27 -15.46
C LEU A 264 -17.54 -22.87 -15.82
N ARG A 265 -16.85 -22.08 -16.66
CA ARG A 265 -17.35 -20.76 -17.06
C ARG A 265 -18.64 -20.88 -17.87
N THR A 266 -19.76 -20.49 -17.28
CA THR A 266 -20.96 -20.16 -18.04
C THR A 266 -20.59 -19.05 -19.06
N ARG A 267 -20.96 -19.23 -20.33
CA ARG A 267 -20.80 -18.22 -21.39
C ARG A 267 -22.17 -17.87 -21.96
N ARG A 268 -22.29 -16.67 -22.54
CA ARG A 268 -23.50 -16.34 -23.27
C ARG A 268 -23.54 -17.12 -24.58
N PRO A 269 -24.72 -17.64 -24.98
CA PRO A 269 -24.88 -18.27 -26.29
C PRO A 269 -24.58 -17.33 -27.47
N ASP A 270 -24.84 -16.03 -27.28
CA ASP A 270 -24.53 -14.97 -28.23
C ASP A 270 -23.96 -13.75 -27.50
N SER A 271 -22.69 -13.45 -27.77
CA SER A 271 -21.98 -12.34 -27.16
C SER A 271 -22.23 -11.01 -27.86
N LYS A 272 -22.83 -11.01 -29.06
CA LYS A 272 -23.06 -9.78 -29.87
C LYS A 272 -24.36 -9.07 -29.55
N THR A 273 -25.29 -9.74 -28.87
CA THR A 273 -26.55 -9.12 -28.44
C THR A 273 -26.37 -8.38 -27.12
N PRO A 274 -27.19 -7.34 -26.87
CA PRO A 274 -27.12 -6.59 -25.62
C PRO A 274 -27.34 -7.50 -24.40
N PRO A 275 -26.38 -7.57 -23.45
CA PRO A 275 -26.50 -8.43 -22.27
C PRO A 275 -27.58 -7.94 -21.30
N THR A 276 -28.14 -8.85 -20.52
CA THR A 276 -28.96 -8.50 -19.35
C THR A 276 -28.05 -8.06 -18.21
N LEU A 277 -28.38 -6.95 -17.56
CA LEU A 277 -27.58 -6.35 -16.48
C LEU A 277 -28.31 -6.36 -15.14
N TYR A 278 -29.64 -6.35 -15.17
CA TYR A 278 -30.49 -6.30 -13.99
C TYR A 278 -31.79 -7.09 -14.25
N ALA A 279 -32.17 -7.96 -13.31
CA ALA A 279 -33.38 -8.77 -13.44
C ALA A 279 -34.13 -8.91 -12.11
N ILE A 280 -35.44 -9.12 -12.18
CA ILE A 280 -36.31 -9.38 -11.01
C ILE A 280 -37.18 -10.61 -11.24
N ARG A 281 -37.60 -11.27 -10.16
CA ARG A 281 -38.44 -12.48 -10.20
C ARG A 281 -39.30 -12.61 -8.94
N GLU A 282 -40.54 -13.08 -9.08
CA GLU A 282 -41.33 -13.56 -7.95
C GLU A 282 -40.94 -15.01 -7.59
N GLN A 283 -40.81 -15.32 -6.30
CA GLN A 283 -40.34 -16.62 -5.82
C GLN A 283 -41.19 -17.07 -4.62
N GLY A 284 -42.18 -17.94 -4.88
CA GLY A 284 -43.13 -18.36 -3.87
C GLY A 284 -43.92 -17.18 -3.31
N LYS A 285 -43.83 -16.94 -2.00
CA LYS A 285 -44.42 -15.77 -1.34
C LYS A 285 -43.49 -14.54 -1.34
N GLY A 286 -42.21 -14.74 -1.63
CA GLY A 286 -41.16 -13.74 -1.61
C GLY A 286 -40.78 -13.27 -3.02
N ARG A 287 -39.72 -12.47 -3.09
CA ARG A 287 -39.25 -11.83 -4.33
C ARG A 287 -37.72 -11.79 -4.40
N LEU A 288 -37.20 -11.82 -5.63
CA LEU A 288 -35.78 -11.80 -5.94
C LEU A 288 -35.44 -10.65 -6.88
N ALA A 289 -34.28 -10.03 -6.67
CA ALA A 289 -33.62 -9.14 -7.62
C ALA A 289 -32.15 -9.54 -7.77
N LEU A 290 -31.59 -9.34 -8.96
CA LEU A 290 -30.22 -9.71 -9.29
C LEU A 290 -29.58 -8.65 -10.18
N THR A 291 -28.37 -8.24 -9.81
CA THR A 291 -27.43 -7.48 -10.65
C THR A 291 -26.02 -8.00 -10.44
N ALA A 292 -25.18 -7.93 -11.46
CA ALA A 292 -23.75 -8.25 -11.33
C ALA A 292 -22.88 -7.01 -11.58
N ILE A 293 -23.41 -5.83 -11.23
CA ILE A 293 -22.64 -4.60 -11.09
C ILE A 293 -21.93 -4.65 -9.74
N PHE A 294 -20.62 -4.45 -9.75
CA PHE A 294 -19.80 -4.50 -8.55
C PHE A 294 -20.31 -3.48 -7.49
N PRO A 295 -20.68 -3.93 -6.27
CA PRO A 295 -21.16 -3.07 -5.18
C PRO A 295 -20.27 -1.86 -4.81
N GLN A 296 -18.96 -1.90 -5.10
CA GLN A 296 -18.04 -0.77 -4.88
C GLN A 296 -18.52 0.53 -5.54
N PHE A 297 -19.16 0.44 -6.71
CA PHE A 297 -19.68 1.62 -7.41
C PHE A 297 -21.09 2.02 -6.96
N THR A 298 -21.68 1.32 -5.98
CA THR A 298 -23.07 1.51 -5.54
C THR A 298 -23.17 1.57 -4.02
N LEU A 299 -23.41 0.45 -3.33
CA LEU A 299 -23.66 0.39 -1.89
C LEU A 299 -22.41 0.46 -1.01
N ASN A 300 -21.24 0.13 -1.54
CA ASN A 300 -19.98 0.21 -0.79
C ASN A 300 -19.25 1.54 -1.00
N GLY A 301 -19.53 2.27 -2.08
CA GLY A 301 -18.87 3.54 -2.32
C GLY A 301 -19.52 4.47 -3.35
N GLY A 302 -20.75 4.25 -3.79
CA GLY A 302 -21.33 4.97 -4.93
C GLY A 302 -21.40 6.50 -4.77
N THR A 303 -21.54 7.02 -3.55
CA THR A 303 -21.52 8.45 -3.22
C THR A 303 -20.17 8.95 -2.70
N THR A 304 -19.20 8.05 -2.53
CA THR A 304 -17.84 8.44 -2.16
C THR A 304 -17.24 9.31 -3.26
N TRP A 305 -16.29 10.17 -2.91
CA TRP A 305 -15.73 11.15 -3.82
C TRP A 305 -15.15 10.56 -5.13
N ILE A 306 -14.61 9.34 -5.12
CA ILE A 306 -14.07 8.71 -6.33
C ILE A 306 -15.14 8.20 -7.31
N HIS A 307 -16.35 7.93 -6.82
CA HIS A 307 -17.49 7.45 -7.61
C HIS A 307 -18.55 8.53 -7.85
N ASP A 308 -18.59 9.56 -7.00
CA ASP A 308 -19.28 10.83 -7.15
C ASP A 308 -20.76 10.73 -7.56
N GLY A 309 -21.44 9.66 -7.14
CA GLY A 309 -22.83 9.39 -7.52
C GLY A 309 -23.01 9.08 -9.00
N VAL A 310 -21.96 8.80 -9.77
CA VAL A 310 -22.04 8.61 -11.23
C VAL A 310 -23.01 7.49 -11.60
N ILE A 311 -22.94 6.35 -10.93
CA ILE A 311 -23.92 5.28 -11.16
C ILE A 311 -25.26 5.65 -10.55
N LEU A 312 -25.29 6.31 -9.39
CA LEU A 312 -26.50 6.49 -8.61
C LEU A 312 -27.46 7.52 -9.22
N ASP A 313 -27.00 8.75 -9.38
CA ASP A 313 -27.82 9.93 -9.72
C ASP A 313 -27.09 10.97 -10.60
N LYS A 314 -25.83 11.30 -10.31
CA LYS A 314 -25.07 12.35 -11.02
C LYS A 314 -24.89 12.04 -12.51
N GLY A 315 -24.46 10.82 -12.84
CA GLY A 315 -24.09 10.42 -14.20
C GLY A 315 -22.85 11.13 -14.77
N LEU A 316 -22.60 10.94 -16.07
CA LEU A 316 -21.43 11.45 -16.81
C LEU A 316 -21.85 12.10 -18.13
N ALA A 317 -20.97 12.92 -18.71
CA ALA A 317 -21.16 13.54 -20.02
C ALA A 317 -22.50 14.28 -20.19
N GLY A 318 -22.97 14.93 -19.12
CA GLY A 318 -24.25 15.66 -19.09
C GLY A 318 -25.49 14.76 -19.09
N ARG A 319 -25.35 13.44 -18.92
CA ARG A 319 -26.45 12.48 -18.82
C ARG A 319 -26.54 11.93 -17.39
N PRO A 320 -27.68 12.10 -16.69
CA PRO A 320 -27.86 11.54 -15.36
C PRO A 320 -27.89 10.00 -15.38
N SER A 321 -27.79 9.40 -14.21
CA SER A 321 -28.02 7.96 -14.03
C SER A 321 -29.23 7.74 -13.13
N ASP A 322 -30.01 6.68 -13.39
CA ASP A 322 -31.18 6.35 -12.58
C ASP A 322 -31.01 5.04 -11.78
N PHE A 323 -29.78 4.54 -11.57
CA PHE A 323 -29.59 3.30 -10.79
C PHE A 323 -30.06 3.47 -9.34
N GLY A 324 -29.80 4.63 -8.70
CA GLY A 324 -30.25 4.87 -7.33
C GLY A 324 -31.78 4.76 -7.21
N LYS A 325 -32.49 5.31 -8.20
CA LYS A 325 -33.95 5.19 -8.31
C LYS A 325 -34.42 3.76 -8.57
N LEU A 326 -33.78 3.05 -9.50
CA LEU A 326 -34.06 1.63 -9.76
C LEU A 326 -33.86 0.78 -8.51
N PHE A 327 -32.78 1.04 -7.77
CA PHE A 327 -32.44 0.37 -6.53
C PHE A 327 -33.52 0.60 -5.47
N GLU A 328 -33.91 1.85 -5.22
CA GLU A 328 -34.97 2.19 -4.27
C GLU A 328 -36.33 1.57 -4.63
N ASN A 329 -36.73 1.66 -5.90
CA ASN A 329 -37.95 1.02 -6.40
C ASN A 329 -37.90 -0.49 -6.16
N THR A 330 -36.75 -1.11 -6.39
CA THR A 330 -36.53 -2.54 -6.14
C THR A 330 -36.66 -2.87 -4.67
N LEU A 331 -36.07 -2.10 -3.75
CA LEU A 331 -36.21 -2.33 -2.31
C LEU A 331 -37.66 -2.26 -1.85
N ARG A 332 -38.45 -1.31 -2.37
CA ARG A 332 -39.89 -1.21 -2.07
C ARG A 332 -40.66 -2.42 -2.58
N TRP A 333 -40.41 -2.82 -3.83
CA TRP A 333 -41.05 -3.99 -4.44
C TRP A 333 -40.68 -5.28 -3.72
N LEU A 334 -39.42 -5.47 -3.34
CA LEU A 334 -38.93 -6.62 -2.58
C LEU A 334 -39.57 -6.69 -1.18
N SER A 335 -39.77 -5.55 -0.53
CA SER A 335 -40.29 -5.48 0.84
C SER A 335 -41.81 -5.60 0.93
N GLU A 336 -42.53 -5.32 -0.16
CA GLU A 336 -43.99 -5.27 -0.19
C GLU A 336 -44.69 -6.55 0.35
N PRO A 337 -44.28 -7.79 0.00
CA PRO A 337 -44.99 -8.99 0.48
C PRO A 337 -44.89 -9.18 2.00
N SER A 338 -43.72 -8.92 2.59
CA SER A 338 -43.54 -9.00 4.05
C SER A 338 -44.21 -7.85 4.78
N LEU A 339 -44.20 -6.64 4.24
CA LEU A 339 -44.92 -5.50 4.80
C LEU A 339 -46.44 -5.73 4.84
N LYS A 340 -47.01 -6.33 3.79
CA LYS A 340 -48.43 -6.69 3.74
C LYS A 340 -48.81 -7.81 4.70
N SER A 341 -47.96 -8.82 4.83
CA SER A 341 -48.24 -10.00 5.68
C SER A 341 -47.90 -9.79 7.15
N GLY A 342 -47.00 -8.86 7.47
CA GLY A 342 -46.45 -8.67 8.82
C GLY A 342 -45.58 -9.83 9.32
N ALA A 343 -45.26 -10.81 8.45
CA ALA A 343 -44.52 -12.01 8.83
C ALA A 343 -43.02 -11.77 9.08
N LEU A 344 -42.47 -10.69 8.50
CA LEU A 344 -41.09 -10.24 8.65
C LEU A 344 -41.07 -8.71 8.79
N GLY A 345 -40.01 -8.18 9.40
CA GLY A 345 -39.88 -6.75 9.73
C GLY A 345 -39.82 -6.52 11.25
N GLY A 346 -39.89 -5.26 11.67
CA GLY A 346 -39.86 -4.88 13.09
C GLY A 346 -38.51 -4.36 13.60
N TYR A 347 -37.50 -4.28 12.74
CA TYR A 347 -36.33 -3.43 13.01
C TYR A 347 -36.77 -1.98 13.27
N VAL A 348 -35.95 -1.25 14.04
CA VAL A 348 -36.12 0.19 14.26
C VAL A 348 -34.77 0.82 14.02
N GLN A 349 -34.73 1.86 13.18
CA GLN A 349 -33.49 2.53 12.81
C GLN A 349 -32.70 2.94 14.05
N ASN A 350 -31.48 2.43 14.17
CA ASN A 350 -30.49 2.98 15.07
C ASN A 350 -29.72 4.10 14.34
N PRO A 351 -29.82 5.38 14.76
CA PRO A 351 -29.10 6.46 14.09
C PRO A 351 -27.57 6.27 14.09
N GLN A 352 -27.01 5.57 15.08
CA GLN A 352 -25.57 5.29 15.13
C GLN A 352 -25.13 4.30 14.05
N LYS A 353 -26.04 3.46 13.54
CA LYS A 353 -25.76 2.53 12.43
C LYS A 353 -25.74 3.24 11.06
N LEU A 354 -26.22 4.48 10.96
CA LEU A 354 -26.12 5.33 9.76
C LEU A 354 -24.85 6.20 9.74
N VAL A 355 -24.07 6.18 10.81
CA VAL A 355 -22.83 6.95 10.92
C VAL A 355 -21.66 5.99 10.75
N CYS A 356 -20.71 6.36 9.89
CA CYS A 356 -19.46 5.63 9.73
C CYS A 356 -18.82 5.38 11.10
N PRO A 357 -18.33 4.16 11.43
CA PRO A 357 -17.74 3.84 12.72
C PRO A 357 -16.76 4.89 13.27
N ASN A 358 -15.96 5.47 12.38
CA ASN A 358 -14.90 6.43 12.71
C ASN A 358 -15.44 7.82 13.12
N MET A 359 -16.71 8.10 12.81
CA MET A 359 -17.37 9.35 13.15
C MET A 359 -18.34 9.23 14.35
N ARG A 360 -18.42 8.06 14.99
CA ARG A 360 -19.29 7.83 16.16
C ARG A 360 -18.67 8.46 17.41
N LYS A 361 -19.48 8.78 18.42
CA LYS A 361 -19.06 9.54 19.63
C LYS A 361 -17.95 8.92 20.50
N LYS A 362 -17.56 7.65 20.29
CA LYS A 362 -16.51 6.96 21.06
C LYS A 362 -15.45 6.31 20.15
N PRO A 363 -14.74 7.08 19.31
CA PRO A 363 -13.69 6.49 18.47
C PRO A 363 -12.54 5.95 19.33
N ASP A 364 -12.21 6.62 20.44
CA ASP A 364 -11.08 6.29 21.32
C ASP A 364 -11.13 4.85 21.88
N GLU A 365 -12.30 4.36 22.29
CA GLU A 365 -12.46 2.97 22.77
C GLU A 365 -12.20 1.97 21.63
N TYR A 366 -12.76 2.24 20.44
CA TYR A 366 -12.54 1.40 19.26
C TYR A 366 -11.09 1.44 18.78
N PHE A 367 -10.39 2.57 18.93
CA PHE A 367 -9.00 2.69 18.47
C PHE A 367 -7.96 2.22 19.48
N SER A 368 -8.30 2.19 20.77
CA SER A 368 -7.40 1.68 21.81
C SER A 368 -6.97 0.23 21.60
N GLN A 369 -7.79 -0.59 20.92
CA GLN A 369 -7.46 -1.97 20.61
C GLN A 369 -6.25 -2.10 19.65
N PHE A 370 -6.00 -1.09 18.83
CA PHE A 370 -4.85 -1.04 17.92
C PHE A 370 -3.58 -0.52 18.61
N ASP A 371 -3.66 0.01 19.83
CA ASP A 371 -2.47 0.36 20.64
C ASP A 371 -1.66 -0.90 21.05
N SER A 372 -2.22 -2.11 20.83
CA SER A 372 -1.52 -3.38 21.01
C SER A 372 -0.27 -3.53 20.12
N TYR A 373 -0.24 -2.88 18.94
CA TYR A 373 0.95 -2.84 18.08
C TYR A 373 2.12 -2.06 18.70
N GLN A 374 1.86 -1.22 19.71
CA GLN A 374 2.88 -0.42 20.41
C GLN A 374 3.41 -1.09 21.68
N ASN A 375 2.73 -2.14 22.16
CA ASN A 375 3.03 -2.78 23.45
C ASN A 375 3.24 -4.29 23.30
N PHE A 376 4.24 -4.66 22.50
CA PHE A 376 4.63 -6.06 22.30
C PHE A 376 5.09 -6.69 23.61
N THR A 377 4.52 -7.86 23.95
CA THR A 377 5.02 -8.68 25.06
C THR A 377 6.05 -9.65 24.51
N PRO A 378 7.32 -9.58 24.97
CA PRO A 378 8.36 -10.46 24.49
C PRO A 378 8.09 -11.92 24.87
N PRO A 379 8.46 -12.88 24.01
CA PRO A 379 8.49 -14.28 24.40
C PRO A 379 9.48 -14.49 25.56
N SER A 380 9.19 -15.45 26.42
CA SER A 380 10.00 -15.76 27.60
C SER A 380 11.19 -16.67 27.32
N ASN A 381 11.26 -17.29 26.13
CA ASN A 381 12.25 -18.31 25.80
C ASN A 381 12.88 -18.11 24.40
N VAL A 382 14.02 -18.75 24.16
CA VAL A 382 14.72 -18.82 22.87
C VAL A 382 15.03 -20.27 22.60
N CYS A 383 14.35 -20.84 21.61
CA CYS A 383 14.61 -22.18 21.10
C CYS A 383 15.82 -22.14 20.16
N ARG A 384 16.70 -23.14 20.23
CA ARG A 384 17.91 -23.25 19.39
C ARG A 384 17.83 -24.50 18.55
N GLY A 385 18.21 -24.39 17.28
CA GLY A 385 18.16 -25.53 16.38
C GLY A 385 19.14 -25.45 15.24
N LEU A 386 19.35 -26.60 14.61
CA LEU A 386 20.21 -26.76 13.44
C LEU A 386 19.33 -26.88 12.19
N ILE A 387 19.68 -26.13 11.14
CA ILE A 387 19.06 -26.25 9.82
C ILE A 387 20.10 -26.86 8.88
N GLY A 388 19.82 -28.03 8.31
CA GLY A 388 20.71 -28.67 7.32
C GLY A 388 21.05 -30.14 7.55
N ALA A 389 20.38 -30.83 8.48
CA ALA A 389 20.62 -32.25 8.72
C ALA A 389 20.20 -33.12 7.52
N ARG A 390 20.98 -34.16 7.20
CA ARG A 390 20.67 -35.12 6.13
C ARG A 390 20.65 -36.54 6.68
N THR A 391 19.57 -37.26 6.41
CA THR A 391 19.39 -38.65 6.85
C THR A 391 19.76 -39.64 5.76
N ARG A 392 19.67 -40.94 6.08
CA ARG A 392 19.73 -42.04 5.13
C ARG A 392 18.62 -42.03 4.05
N TYR A 393 17.65 -41.10 4.13
CA TYR A 393 16.67 -40.92 3.06
C TYR A 393 17.31 -40.25 1.81
N SER A 394 18.37 -39.46 1.95
CA SER A 394 19.18 -38.98 0.81
C SER A 394 20.67 -39.32 0.96
N THR A 395 21.56 -38.33 1.04
CA THR A 395 23.03 -38.48 1.03
C THR A 395 23.64 -38.59 2.42
N GLY A 396 22.85 -38.46 3.48
CA GLY A 396 23.34 -38.50 4.85
C GLY A 396 23.37 -39.92 5.43
N GLN A 397 23.74 -39.98 6.70
CA GLN A 397 23.83 -41.18 7.52
C GLN A 397 22.87 -41.07 8.70
N GLY A 398 22.43 -42.22 9.20
CA GLY A 398 21.52 -42.29 10.32
C GLY A 398 20.05 -42.03 9.99
N THR A 399 19.21 -42.28 10.97
CA THR A 399 17.75 -42.16 10.96
C THR A 399 17.31 -40.86 11.62
N VAL A 400 16.07 -40.44 11.36
CA VAL A 400 15.45 -39.30 12.06
C VAL A 400 15.49 -39.49 13.58
N GLU A 401 15.34 -40.73 14.07
CA GLU A 401 15.41 -41.07 15.49
C GLU A 401 16.81 -40.87 16.09
N GLU A 402 17.86 -41.29 15.38
CA GLU A 402 19.25 -41.06 15.82
C GLU A 402 19.60 -39.57 15.82
N TYR A 403 19.11 -38.80 14.84
CA TYR A 403 19.24 -37.34 14.85
C TYR A 403 18.46 -36.70 15.99
N ALA A 404 17.23 -37.15 16.26
CA ALA A 404 16.42 -36.64 17.37
C ALA A 404 17.11 -36.87 18.71
N LYS A 405 17.68 -38.07 18.90
CA LYS A 405 18.47 -38.41 20.10
C LYS A 405 19.71 -37.52 20.22
N ALA A 406 20.51 -37.40 19.16
CA ALA A 406 21.69 -36.55 19.16
C ALA A 406 21.35 -35.07 19.42
N ALA A 407 20.24 -34.58 18.87
CA ALA A 407 19.75 -33.23 19.10
C ALA A 407 19.34 -33.01 20.56
N GLN A 408 18.62 -33.95 21.18
CA GLN A 408 18.26 -33.90 22.61
C GLN A 408 19.50 -33.92 23.51
N GLU A 409 20.46 -34.80 23.23
CA GLU A 409 21.73 -34.90 23.96
C GLU A 409 22.57 -33.63 23.82
N ALA A 410 22.52 -32.98 22.64
CA ALA A 410 23.17 -31.70 22.38
C ALA A 410 22.39 -30.48 22.95
N GLY A 411 21.16 -30.68 23.44
CA GLY A 411 20.32 -29.60 23.98
C GLY A 411 19.74 -28.66 22.91
N LEU A 412 19.43 -29.19 21.73
CA LEU A 412 18.66 -28.51 20.69
C LEU A 412 17.16 -28.67 20.93
N ASP A 413 16.42 -27.62 20.60
CA ASP A 413 14.95 -27.56 20.67
C ASP A 413 14.30 -27.90 19.32
N PHE A 414 15.03 -27.78 18.21
CA PHE A 414 14.55 -28.20 16.90
C PHE A 414 15.66 -28.61 15.93
N VAL A 415 15.28 -29.38 14.91
CA VAL A 415 16.13 -29.73 13.77
C VAL A 415 15.32 -29.61 12.47
N VAL A 416 15.89 -28.91 11.48
CA VAL A 416 15.36 -28.88 10.10
C VAL A 416 16.23 -29.78 9.22
N PHE A 417 15.61 -30.79 8.63
CA PHE A 417 16.27 -31.66 7.66
C PHE A 417 16.29 -30.98 6.30
N LEU A 418 17.45 -30.96 5.63
CA LEU A 418 17.62 -30.46 4.26
C LEU A 418 18.22 -31.56 3.38
N GLU A 419 17.43 -32.60 3.14
CA GLU A 419 17.79 -33.70 2.25
C GLU A 419 18.16 -33.19 0.84
N GLU A 420 19.08 -33.89 0.17
CA GLU A 420 19.47 -33.57 -1.21
C GLU A 420 18.41 -34.09 -2.19
N PHE A 421 17.82 -33.19 -2.97
CA PHE A 421 16.82 -33.52 -3.97
C PHE A 421 17.44 -34.15 -5.24
N GLY A 422 16.69 -35.04 -5.91
CA GLY A 422 16.81 -35.30 -7.36
C GLY A 422 18.04 -36.04 -7.90
N LYS A 423 19.17 -36.10 -7.19
CA LYS A 423 20.36 -36.85 -7.64
C LYS A 423 20.13 -38.36 -7.61
N LYS A 424 20.94 -39.14 -8.36
CA LYS A 424 20.96 -40.61 -8.24
C LYS A 424 21.31 -40.99 -6.80
N GLY A 425 20.35 -41.56 -6.07
CA GLY A 425 20.45 -41.86 -4.63
C GLY A 425 19.86 -40.79 -3.70
N GLY A 426 19.39 -39.66 -4.24
CA GLY A 426 18.76 -38.57 -3.50
C GLY A 426 17.33 -38.86 -3.06
N LEU A 427 16.66 -37.80 -2.59
CA LEU A 427 15.30 -37.85 -2.07
C LEU A 427 14.26 -38.09 -3.17
N SER A 428 13.35 -39.05 -2.96
CA SER A 428 12.14 -39.25 -3.77
C SER A 428 10.90 -38.85 -2.99
N GLU A 429 9.75 -38.71 -3.65
CA GLU A 429 8.49 -38.38 -2.97
C GLU A 429 8.16 -39.38 -1.86
N GLU A 430 8.24 -40.69 -2.15
CA GLU A 430 8.01 -41.74 -1.17
C GLU A 430 8.91 -41.60 0.06
N LYS A 431 10.19 -41.31 -0.15
CA LYS A 431 11.14 -41.11 0.95
C LYS A 431 10.87 -39.81 1.72
N TYR A 432 10.48 -38.74 1.04
CA TYR A 432 10.08 -37.49 1.69
C TYR A 432 8.84 -37.68 2.57
N ARG A 433 7.83 -38.42 2.09
CA ARG A 433 6.65 -38.74 2.91
C ARG A 433 7.01 -39.59 4.14
N LYS A 434 8.00 -40.47 4.03
CA LYS A 434 8.55 -41.21 5.19
C LYS A 434 9.31 -40.30 6.15
N LEU A 435 10.18 -39.42 5.65
CA LEU A 435 10.85 -38.39 6.45
C LEU A 435 9.83 -37.54 7.22
N GLU A 436 8.81 -37.05 6.52
CA GLU A 436 7.73 -36.28 7.10
C GLU A 436 6.98 -37.03 8.21
N ALA A 437 6.62 -38.30 7.97
CA ALA A 437 5.96 -39.12 8.97
C ALA A 437 6.86 -39.36 10.21
N ASP A 438 8.15 -39.61 10.00
CA ASP A 438 9.12 -39.77 11.09
C ASP A 438 9.31 -38.47 11.88
N CYS A 439 9.41 -37.32 11.21
CA CYS A 439 9.47 -36.01 11.87
C CYS A 439 8.21 -35.74 12.71
N LYS A 440 7.01 -36.01 12.16
CA LYS A 440 5.73 -35.86 12.90
C LYS A 440 5.71 -36.76 14.14
N ARG A 441 6.11 -38.03 14.00
CA ARG A 441 6.11 -39.04 15.07
C ARG A 441 7.10 -38.74 16.19
N LEU A 442 8.27 -38.19 15.86
CA LEU A 442 9.37 -37.97 16.80
C LEU A 442 9.41 -36.53 17.36
N SER A 443 8.58 -35.62 16.84
CA SER A 443 8.39 -34.30 17.43
C SER A 443 7.65 -34.40 18.77
N SER A 444 7.96 -33.49 19.69
CA SER A 444 7.43 -33.43 21.05
C SER A 444 7.35 -31.98 21.54
N ASP A 445 6.92 -31.79 22.78
CA ASP A 445 6.95 -30.50 23.48
C ASP A 445 8.37 -29.98 23.80
N LYS A 446 9.40 -30.84 23.66
CA LYS A 446 10.81 -30.54 23.95
C LYS A 446 11.71 -30.47 22.72
N LEU A 447 11.34 -31.16 21.65
CA LEU A 447 12.08 -31.18 20.40
C LEU A 447 11.11 -31.15 19.23
N PHE A 448 11.28 -30.21 18.31
CA PHE A 448 10.51 -30.16 17.07
C PHE A 448 11.35 -30.53 15.86
N LEU A 449 10.85 -31.42 15.01
CA LEU A 449 11.55 -31.88 13.80
C LEU A 449 10.80 -31.38 12.57
N LEU A 450 11.50 -30.78 11.63
CA LEU A 450 10.92 -30.24 10.40
C LEU A 450 11.48 -30.96 9.17
N PRO A 451 10.63 -31.62 8.36
CA PRO A 451 11.07 -32.21 7.12
C PRO A 451 11.33 -31.09 6.10
N GLY A 452 12.33 -31.29 5.25
CA GLY A 452 12.72 -30.34 4.24
C GLY A 452 13.75 -30.93 3.29
N PHE A 453 14.06 -30.18 2.25
CA PHE A 453 15.01 -30.56 1.23
C PHE A 453 15.59 -29.32 0.54
N SER A 454 16.73 -29.52 -0.12
CA SER A 454 17.40 -28.47 -0.90
C SER A 454 17.73 -28.94 -2.31
N PHE A 455 17.78 -27.99 -3.23
CA PHE A 455 18.09 -28.20 -4.64
C PHE A 455 18.78 -26.98 -5.22
N ARG A 456 19.40 -27.16 -6.39
CA ARG A 456 19.87 -26.04 -7.22
C ARG A 456 18.71 -25.48 -8.02
N ASN A 457 18.82 -24.22 -8.38
CA ASN A 457 17.94 -23.60 -9.35
C ASN A 457 18.71 -23.19 -10.59
N ASN A 458 17.99 -22.91 -11.67
CA ASN A 458 18.61 -22.44 -12.91
C ASN A 458 18.99 -20.95 -12.91
N ILE A 459 18.99 -20.29 -11.73
CA ILE A 459 19.66 -18.99 -11.50
C ILE A 459 20.98 -19.14 -10.76
N GLY A 460 21.47 -20.38 -10.62
CA GLY A 460 22.77 -20.69 -10.04
C GLY A 460 22.83 -20.71 -8.50
N ASN A 461 21.71 -20.46 -7.81
CA ASN A 461 21.66 -20.46 -6.35
C ASN A 461 21.20 -21.81 -5.77
N HIS A 462 21.48 -22.01 -4.48
CA HIS A 462 20.94 -23.12 -3.71
C HIS A 462 19.67 -22.67 -2.98
N LEU A 463 18.54 -23.30 -3.32
CA LEU A 463 17.26 -23.08 -2.65
C LEU A 463 17.00 -24.23 -1.67
N PHE A 464 16.37 -23.92 -0.54
CA PHE A 464 15.86 -24.91 0.39
C PHE A 464 14.41 -24.62 0.77
N VAL A 465 13.67 -25.68 1.09
CA VAL A 465 12.28 -25.63 1.54
C VAL A 465 12.13 -26.50 2.79
N TYR A 466 11.28 -26.09 3.73
CA TYR A 466 10.95 -26.90 4.89
C TYR A 466 9.52 -26.64 5.38
N GLY A 467 9.00 -27.61 6.12
CA GLY A 467 7.64 -27.61 6.65
C GLY A 467 6.87 -28.87 6.28
N TYR A 468 5.70 -29.03 6.90
CA TYR A 468 4.82 -30.17 6.67
C TYR A 468 3.90 -29.96 5.47
N ASP A 469 3.53 -31.08 4.86
CA ASP A 469 2.60 -31.21 3.74
C ASP A 469 3.02 -30.36 2.53
N ILE A 470 4.34 -30.25 2.28
CA ILE A 470 4.87 -29.64 1.07
C ILE A 470 4.42 -30.50 -0.11
N LYS A 471 3.83 -29.85 -1.12
CA LYS A 471 3.48 -30.51 -2.39
C LYS A 471 4.78 -30.96 -3.07
N TRP A 472 4.85 -32.22 -3.49
CA TRP A 472 6.04 -32.69 -4.19
C TRP A 472 6.14 -32.02 -5.57
N PRO A 473 7.32 -31.46 -5.94
CA PRO A 473 7.48 -30.86 -7.26
C PRO A 473 7.51 -31.95 -8.33
N THR A 474 6.90 -31.68 -9.48
CA THR A 474 6.83 -32.62 -10.63
C THR A 474 7.92 -32.29 -11.65
N SER A 475 8.08 -33.13 -12.66
CA SER A 475 9.11 -32.93 -13.70
C SER A 475 8.95 -31.63 -14.48
N THR A 476 7.75 -31.03 -14.53
CA THR A 476 7.55 -29.75 -15.24
C THR A 476 8.23 -28.58 -14.53
N GLN A 477 8.41 -28.67 -13.22
CA GLN A 477 9.10 -27.66 -12.42
C GLN A 477 10.64 -27.73 -12.48
N PHE A 478 11.22 -28.72 -13.17
CA PHE A 478 12.67 -28.91 -13.24
C PHE A 478 13.25 -28.70 -14.65
N VAL A 479 14.54 -28.38 -14.68
CA VAL A 479 15.40 -28.20 -15.86
C VAL A 479 16.81 -28.75 -15.57
N GLY A 480 17.75 -28.47 -16.47
CA GLY A 480 19.14 -28.93 -16.39
C GLY A 480 19.34 -30.28 -17.07
N ALA A 481 20.59 -30.61 -17.37
CA ALA A 481 20.95 -31.85 -18.08
C ALA A 481 20.48 -33.13 -17.36
N ASN A 482 20.29 -33.05 -16.04
CA ASN A 482 19.83 -34.16 -15.19
C ASN A 482 18.38 -34.01 -14.71
N GLY A 483 17.70 -32.91 -15.03
CA GLY A 483 16.33 -32.65 -14.56
C GLY A 483 16.21 -32.41 -13.05
N ASP A 484 17.26 -31.85 -12.42
CA ASP A 484 17.37 -31.67 -10.97
C ASP A 484 17.48 -30.20 -10.53
N GLU A 485 17.45 -29.25 -11.46
CA GLU A 485 17.45 -27.82 -11.16
C GLU A 485 16.02 -27.27 -11.20
N ILE A 486 15.54 -26.65 -10.11
CA ILE A 486 14.23 -26.00 -10.15
C ILE A 486 14.27 -24.88 -11.21
N ARG A 487 13.22 -24.83 -12.02
CA ARG A 487 13.01 -23.84 -13.07
C ARG A 487 12.52 -22.53 -12.47
N HIS A 488 13.43 -21.74 -11.93
CA HIS A 488 13.11 -20.38 -11.49
C HIS A 488 13.02 -19.41 -12.69
N GLN A 489 13.67 -19.75 -13.82
CA GLN A 489 13.63 -19.02 -15.10
C GLN A 489 13.18 -19.91 -16.25
N CYS A 490 12.55 -19.33 -17.26
CA CYS A 490 11.94 -20.07 -18.34
C CYS A 490 12.67 -19.75 -19.64
N PHE A 491 13.14 -20.77 -20.35
CA PHE A 491 13.76 -20.62 -21.66
C PHE A 491 12.99 -21.47 -22.68
N ASP A 492 12.87 -21.00 -23.92
CA ASP A 492 12.40 -21.82 -25.02
C ASP A 492 13.47 -22.84 -25.45
N LYS A 493 13.12 -23.66 -26.42
CA LYS A 493 14.00 -24.68 -27.01
C LYS A 493 15.29 -24.11 -27.61
N ASP A 494 15.31 -22.82 -27.94
CA ASP A 494 16.43 -22.12 -28.56
C ASP A 494 17.27 -21.38 -27.50
N GLY A 495 16.96 -21.60 -26.21
CA GLY A 495 17.63 -20.98 -25.07
C GLY A 495 17.26 -19.52 -24.85
N GLN A 496 16.20 -19.02 -25.50
CA GLN A 496 15.73 -17.65 -25.33
C GLN A 496 14.74 -17.59 -24.17
N LEU A 497 14.79 -16.51 -23.39
CA LEU A 497 13.88 -16.31 -22.27
C LEU A 497 12.41 -16.30 -22.74
N THR A 498 11.53 -17.00 -22.01
CA THR A 498 10.08 -17.02 -22.26
C THR A 498 9.30 -16.46 -21.08
N TYR A 499 8.09 -15.96 -21.38
CA TYR A 499 7.22 -15.28 -20.43
C TYR A 499 6.21 -16.21 -19.72
N ASN A 500 6.27 -17.53 -19.94
CA ASN A 500 5.08 -18.39 -19.87
C ASN A 500 5.25 -19.71 -19.09
N ASP A 501 5.94 -19.72 -17.94
CA ASP A 501 5.90 -20.92 -17.07
C ASP A 501 5.49 -20.59 -15.64
N GLU A 502 4.21 -20.81 -15.40
CA GLU A 502 3.56 -20.67 -14.10
C GLU A 502 3.87 -21.87 -13.16
N ASP A 503 4.42 -22.99 -13.63
CA ASP A 503 4.42 -24.24 -12.85
C ASP A 503 5.32 -24.23 -11.60
N ALA A 504 6.59 -23.82 -11.75
CA ALA A 504 7.54 -23.78 -10.64
C ALA A 504 7.22 -22.63 -9.67
N LYS A 505 6.79 -21.50 -10.23
CA LYS A 505 6.28 -20.35 -9.51
C LYS A 505 5.05 -20.72 -8.67
N ASN A 506 4.03 -21.33 -9.27
CA ASN A 506 2.81 -21.77 -8.59
C ASN A 506 3.13 -22.77 -7.48
N TRP A 507 4.10 -23.67 -7.73
CA TRP A 507 4.60 -24.55 -6.69
C TRP A 507 5.21 -23.78 -5.52
N ILE A 508 6.11 -22.82 -5.77
CA ILE A 508 6.69 -21.94 -4.74
C ILE A 508 5.60 -21.22 -3.96
N TRP A 509 4.57 -20.69 -4.64
CA TRP A 509 3.45 -20.00 -4.00
C TRP A 509 2.67 -20.88 -3.02
N THR A 510 2.59 -22.20 -3.27
CA THR A 510 1.96 -23.15 -2.32
C THR A 510 2.69 -23.25 -0.97
N ILE A 511 3.90 -22.70 -0.87
CA ILE A 511 4.72 -22.65 0.34
C ILE A 511 4.48 -21.34 1.11
N THR A 512 4.40 -20.21 0.40
CA THR A 512 4.41 -18.84 0.97
C THR A 512 3.15 -18.41 1.77
N GLY A 513 2.06 -19.17 1.70
CA GLY A 513 0.77 -18.84 2.33
C GLY A 513 0.30 -19.80 3.44
N CYS A 514 1.14 -20.76 3.85
CA CYS A 514 0.76 -21.80 4.79
C CYS A 514 1.56 -21.74 6.09
N ASN A 515 0.87 -21.80 7.23
CA ASN A 515 1.49 -21.81 8.55
C ASN A 515 2.53 -22.93 8.67
N GLY A 516 3.73 -22.60 9.15
CA GLY A 516 4.79 -23.59 9.39
C GLY A 516 5.61 -24.01 8.17
N ARG A 517 5.44 -23.36 7.01
CA ARG A 517 6.27 -23.59 5.82
C ARG A 517 7.10 -22.37 5.48
N ASN A 518 8.29 -22.61 4.94
CA ASN A 518 9.14 -21.55 4.45
C ASN A 518 10.10 -22.05 3.37
N LEU A 519 10.73 -21.11 2.69
CA LEU A 519 11.77 -21.38 1.72
C LEU A 519 12.81 -20.26 1.70
N GLY A 520 14.04 -20.63 1.36
CA GLY A 520 15.18 -19.72 1.47
C GLY A 520 16.35 -20.08 0.60
N TYR A 521 17.36 -19.21 0.65
CA TYR A 521 18.61 -19.35 -0.09
C TYR A 521 19.80 -19.46 0.86
N TYR A 522 20.83 -20.18 0.43
CA TYR A 522 22.08 -20.36 1.17
C TYR A 522 23.22 -20.70 0.18
N ASN A 523 24.45 -20.84 0.67
CA ASN A 523 25.60 -21.38 -0.08
C ASN A 523 25.91 -20.66 -1.40
N PHE A 524 25.94 -19.33 -1.36
CA PHE A 524 26.26 -18.44 -2.48
C PHE A 524 27.72 -18.53 -2.95
N THR A 525 28.64 -18.93 -2.08
CA THR A 525 30.08 -19.05 -2.33
C THR A 525 30.37 -20.24 -3.25
N ASN A 526 29.52 -21.27 -3.23
CA ASN A 526 29.56 -22.39 -4.16
C ASN A 526 28.57 -22.26 -5.33
N SER A 527 27.96 -21.08 -5.47
CA SER A 527 27.21 -20.74 -6.68
C SER A 527 28.17 -20.37 -7.82
N PRO A 528 27.81 -20.65 -9.08
CA PRO A 528 28.54 -20.14 -10.23
C PRO A 528 28.70 -18.61 -10.19
N SER A 529 29.75 -18.07 -10.81
CA SER A 529 30.01 -16.63 -10.82
C SER A 529 28.92 -15.78 -11.50
N ASN A 530 28.04 -16.41 -12.27
CA ASN A 530 26.87 -15.81 -12.90
C ASN A 530 25.55 -16.06 -12.15
N ALA A 531 25.62 -16.59 -10.92
CA ALA A 531 24.44 -16.79 -10.10
C ALA A 531 23.85 -15.47 -9.62
N MET A 532 22.58 -15.49 -9.23
CA MET A 532 21.88 -14.30 -8.75
C MET A 532 22.44 -13.86 -7.38
N PRO A 533 22.89 -12.60 -7.21
CA PRO A 533 23.32 -12.11 -5.90
C PRO A 533 22.11 -11.98 -4.96
N VAL A 534 22.38 -11.94 -3.64
CA VAL A 534 21.34 -11.87 -2.59
C VAL A 534 20.31 -10.78 -2.87
N ARG A 535 20.79 -9.60 -3.28
CA ARG A 535 19.98 -8.42 -3.61
C ARG A 535 18.94 -8.65 -4.71
N ASP A 536 19.23 -9.52 -5.67
CA ASP A 536 18.38 -9.75 -6.83
C ASP A 536 17.47 -10.98 -6.64
N LEU A 537 17.60 -11.68 -5.51
CA LEU A 537 16.75 -12.82 -5.19
C LEU A 537 15.30 -12.42 -4.93
N ARG A 538 14.37 -13.26 -5.35
CA ARG A 538 12.92 -13.08 -5.16
C ARG A 538 12.30 -14.38 -4.65
N LEU A 539 11.05 -14.27 -4.18
CA LEU A 539 10.26 -15.40 -3.69
C LEU A 539 10.96 -16.20 -2.59
N PHE A 540 11.33 -15.58 -1.46
CA PHE A 540 11.91 -16.31 -0.33
C PHE A 540 11.57 -15.63 0.99
N GLY A 541 11.40 -16.41 2.07
CA GLY A 541 11.05 -15.89 3.39
C GLY A 541 12.17 -15.97 4.42
N VAL A 542 13.27 -16.66 4.10
CA VAL A 542 14.43 -16.87 4.99
C VAL A 542 15.74 -16.88 4.22
N LEU A 543 16.81 -16.33 4.80
CA LEU A 543 18.15 -16.27 4.23
C LEU A 543 19.16 -16.94 5.17
N GLY A 544 19.95 -17.87 4.64
CA GLY A 544 21.12 -18.43 5.32
C GLY A 544 22.22 -17.38 5.37
N VAL A 545 22.28 -16.61 6.46
CA VAL A 545 23.29 -15.56 6.67
C VAL A 545 24.64 -16.18 7.05
N MET A 546 24.61 -17.30 7.76
CA MET A 546 25.80 -18.08 8.10
C MET A 546 25.68 -19.46 7.47
N THR A 547 26.68 -19.90 6.71
CA THR A 547 26.69 -21.23 6.08
C THR A 547 27.91 -22.03 6.51
N TYR A 548 27.68 -23.26 6.98
CA TYR A 548 28.71 -24.25 7.26
C TYR A 548 28.62 -25.43 6.30
N LEU A 549 29.77 -25.84 5.75
CA LEU A 549 29.94 -27.05 4.98
C LEU A 549 31.12 -27.83 5.54
N ASP A 550 30.94 -29.14 5.73
CA ASP A 550 31.97 -30.03 6.30
C ASP A 550 32.54 -29.55 7.64
N GLY A 551 31.72 -28.87 8.44
CA GLY A 551 32.11 -28.26 9.73
C GLY A 551 32.95 -26.99 9.62
N LYS A 552 33.03 -26.35 8.45
CA LYS A 552 33.73 -25.07 8.26
C LYS A 552 32.74 -23.98 7.91
N LEU A 553 32.87 -22.82 8.54
CA LEU A 553 32.15 -21.61 8.13
C LEU A 553 32.66 -21.21 6.75
N VAL A 554 31.84 -21.40 5.73
CA VAL A 554 32.17 -21.04 4.34
C VAL A 554 31.58 -19.68 3.96
N GLU A 555 30.59 -19.18 4.71
CA GLU A 555 29.93 -17.90 4.43
C GLU A 555 29.51 -17.14 5.70
N ASP A 556 29.78 -15.83 5.72
CA ASP A 556 29.15 -14.84 6.59
C ASP A 556 28.63 -13.70 5.70
N LEU A 557 27.33 -13.75 5.39
CA LEU A 557 26.63 -12.78 4.55
C LEU A 557 26.04 -11.63 5.37
N THR A 558 26.55 -11.35 6.58
CA THR A 558 26.02 -10.23 7.37
C THR A 558 26.08 -8.89 6.61
N PRO A 559 27.15 -8.53 5.87
CA PRO A 559 27.17 -7.28 5.11
C PRO A 559 26.07 -7.21 4.04
N ASP A 560 25.88 -8.28 3.26
CA ASP A 560 24.83 -8.36 2.24
C ASP A 560 23.43 -8.36 2.86
N TYR A 561 23.26 -9.02 4.00
CA TYR A 561 22.02 -9.03 4.74
C TYR A 561 21.67 -7.63 5.28
N LEU A 562 22.64 -6.92 5.89
CA LEU A 562 22.43 -5.55 6.38
C LEU A 562 22.05 -4.58 5.25
N ASN A 563 22.65 -4.75 4.08
CA ASN A 563 22.29 -3.98 2.88
C ASN A 563 20.87 -4.37 2.41
N TYR A 564 20.57 -5.66 2.34
CA TYR A 564 19.28 -6.17 1.86
C TYR A 564 18.12 -5.78 2.77
N VAL A 565 18.22 -5.87 4.09
CA VAL A 565 17.05 -5.69 4.99
C VAL A 565 16.39 -4.32 4.88
N MET A 566 17.11 -3.33 4.37
CA MET A 566 16.66 -1.95 4.20
C MET A 566 15.61 -1.76 3.11
N ASP A 567 15.44 -2.78 2.28
CA ASP A 567 14.41 -2.90 1.25
C ASP A 567 12.97 -2.96 1.82
N GLY A 568 12.77 -2.84 3.13
CA GLY A 568 11.41 -2.80 3.71
C GLY A 568 10.65 -4.14 3.64
N ASN A 569 11.35 -5.24 3.35
CA ASN A 569 10.83 -6.61 3.51
C ASN A 569 11.98 -7.59 3.86
N PRO A 570 12.62 -7.44 5.03
CA PRO A 570 13.74 -8.28 5.42
C PRO A 570 13.30 -9.76 5.57
N PRO A 571 14.07 -10.72 5.04
CA PRO A 571 13.82 -12.13 5.29
C PRO A 571 14.14 -12.46 6.74
N LEU A 572 13.68 -13.63 7.22
CA LEU A 572 14.23 -14.19 8.44
C LEU A 572 15.73 -14.49 8.23
N ALA A 573 16.57 -14.24 9.24
CA ALA A 573 17.98 -14.58 9.19
C ALA A 573 18.22 -15.91 9.89
N CYS A 574 18.91 -16.86 9.25
CA CYS A 574 19.24 -18.14 9.86
C CYS A 574 20.70 -18.55 9.64
N ALA A 575 21.11 -19.59 10.37
CA ALA A 575 22.33 -20.34 10.10
C ALA A 575 21.97 -21.68 9.46
N VAL A 576 22.65 -22.02 8.36
CA VAL A 576 22.51 -23.29 7.66
C VAL A 576 23.81 -24.07 7.79
N GLU A 577 23.75 -25.27 8.36
CA GLU A 577 24.89 -26.17 8.48
C GLU A 577 24.53 -27.54 7.93
N ILE A 578 25.20 -27.91 6.83
CA ILE A 578 25.00 -29.22 6.23
C ILE A 578 25.78 -30.26 7.05
N VAL A 579 25.04 -31.11 7.77
CA VAL A 579 25.57 -32.27 8.51
C VAL A 579 25.03 -33.56 7.92
N ASN A 580 25.93 -34.53 7.73
CA ASN A 580 25.65 -35.83 7.13
C ASN A 580 25.60 -36.96 8.17
N SER A 581 25.82 -36.71 9.46
CA SER A 581 25.60 -37.71 10.51
C SER A 581 25.13 -37.09 11.84
N PRO A 582 24.49 -37.88 12.73
CA PRO A 582 24.16 -37.44 14.09
C PRO A 582 25.39 -36.98 14.89
N ALA A 583 26.56 -37.58 14.64
CA ALA A 583 27.82 -37.20 15.27
C ALA A 583 28.31 -35.81 14.81
N GLU A 584 28.14 -35.49 13.53
CA GLU A 584 28.45 -34.16 13.00
C GLU A 584 27.52 -33.09 13.58
N LEU A 585 26.23 -33.39 13.75
CA LEU A 585 25.30 -32.50 14.45
C LEU A 585 25.77 -32.22 15.89
N ALA A 586 26.13 -33.28 16.64
CA ALA A 586 26.61 -33.13 18.01
C ALA A 586 27.93 -32.33 18.06
N ARG A 587 28.82 -32.54 17.09
CA ARG A 587 30.07 -31.80 16.94
C ARG A 587 29.81 -30.30 16.72
N ALA A 588 28.92 -29.94 15.79
CA ALA A 588 28.58 -28.55 15.51
C ALA A 588 28.17 -27.76 16.76
N VAL A 589 27.32 -28.37 17.59
CA VAL A 589 26.87 -27.76 18.86
C VAL A 589 28.01 -27.66 19.87
N LYS A 590 28.86 -28.70 19.96
CA LYS A 590 30.02 -28.72 20.84
C LYS A 590 31.06 -27.66 20.47
N GLU A 591 31.31 -27.48 19.17
CA GLU A 591 32.27 -26.54 18.58
C GLU A 591 31.74 -25.10 18.48
N LYS A 592 30.52 -24.86 18.98
CA LYS A 592 29.88 -23.53 19.02
C LYS A 592 29.73 -22.90 17.64
N HIS A 593 29.40 -23.71 16.64
CA HIS A 593 28.97 -23.21 15.34
C HIS A 593 27.72 -22.32 15.50
N TYR A 594 27.43 -21.50 14.48
CA TYR A 594 26.20 -20.74 14.49
C TYR A 594 25.00 -21.69 14.40
N LEU A 595 24.09 -21.57 15.36
CA LEU A 595 22.79 -22.20 15.34
C LEU A 595 21.73 -21.17 14.99
N THR A 596 20.56 -21.63 14.55
CA THR A 596 19.39 -20.75 14.40
C THR A 596 18.67 -20.67 15.74
N HIS A 597 18.54 -19.45 16.25
CA HIS A 597 17.77 -19.13 17.45
C HIS A 597 16.39 -18.59 17.04
N VAL A 598 15.34 -19.01 17.76
CA VAL A 598 13.94 -18.65 17.52
C VAL A 598 13.32 -18.22 18.85
N ALA A 599 12.95 -16.95 18.98
CA ALA A 599 12.32 -16.46 20.20
C ALA A 599 10.81 -16.80 20.21
N VAL A 600 10.42 -17.76 21.04
CA VAL A 600 9.04 -18.26 21.19
C VAL A 600 8.78 -18.63 22.65
N ALA A 601 7.52 -18.68 23.07
CA ALA A 601 7.18 -19.07 24.45
C ALA A 601 7.42 -20.57 24.70
N LYS A 602 7.19 -21.40 23.68
CA LYS A 602 7.23 -22.87 23.76
C LYS A 602 7.66 -23.46 22.41
N VAL A 603 8.30 -24.64 22.45
CA VAL A 603 8.86 -25.33 21.27
C VAL A 603 7.81 -25.57 20.18
N ALA A 604 6.56 -25.85 20.56
CA ALA A 604 5.45 -26.05 19.62
C ALA A 604 5.14 -24.82 18.73
N ASP A 605 5.58 -23.62 19.12
CA ASP A 605 5.36 -22.39 18.35
C ASP A 605 6.48 -22.12 17.33
N VAL A 606 7.58 -22.89 17.36
CA VAL A 606 8.73 -22.75 16.43
C VAL A 606 8.29 -22.76 14.96
N PRO A 607 7.42 -23.66 14.48
CA PRO A 607 7.01 -23.67 13.07
C PRO A 607 6.34 -22.37 12.64
N VAL A 608 5.45 -21.84 13.49
CA VAL A 608 4.74 -20.59 13.21
C VAL A 608 5.73 -19.42 13.17
N ALA A 609 6.69 -19.38 14.10
CA ALA A 609 7.72 -18.35 14.11
C ALA A 609 8.68 -18.45 12.91
N MET A 610 8.96 -19.66 12.43
CA MET A 610 9.83 -19.92 11.28
C MET A 610 9.09 -19.94 9.94
N GLN A 611 7.80 -19.61 9.91
CA GLN A 611 7.04 -19.56 8.66
C GLN A 611 7.55 -18.44 7.73
N TYR A 612 7.07 -18.44 6.49
CA TYR A 612 7.43 -17.44 5.49
C TYR A 612 7.36 -16.00 6.04
N GLY A 613 8.52 -15.32 6.09
CA GLY A 613 8.62 -13.94 6.56
C GLY A 613 7.98 -12.97 5.56
N HIS A 614 7.08 -12.12 6.05
CA HIS A 614 6.35 -11.14 5.23
C HIS A 614 6.37 -9.74 5.86
N GLN A 615 5.96 -8.73 5.08
CA GLN A 615 5.99 -7.31 5.45
C GLN A 615 5.11 -6.92 6.64
N TYR A 616 4.20 -7.81 7.08
CA TYR A 616 3.28 -7.54 8.20
C TYR A 616 3.60 -8.33 9.47
N GLY A 617 4.61 -9.21 9.43
CA GLY A 617 4.86 -10.11 10.55
C GLY A 617 6.12 -10.94 10.34
N ARG A 618 6.96 -10.93 11.38
CA ARG A 618 8.14 -11.78 11.47
C ARG A 618 8.48 -12.03 12.92
N ALA A 619 8.82 -13.27 13.23
CA ALA A 619 9.35 -13.62 14.52
C ALA A 619 10.83 -13.26 14.61
N ASN A 620 11.35 -13.21 15.83
CA ASN A 620 12.78 -13.06 16.06
C ASN A 620 13.49 -14.40 15.81
N VAL A 621 13.87 -14.61 14.55
CA VAL A 621 14.68 -15.73 14.07
C VAL A 621 16.05 -15.18 13.67
N ASN A 622 17.12 -15.74 14.22
CA ASN A 622 18.46 -15.17 14.05
C ASN A 622 19.57 -16.23 14.16
N PRO A 623 20.68 -16.11 13.40
CA PRO A 623 21.89 -16.89 13.67
C PRO A 623 22.55 -16.44 14.99
N SER A 624 23.09 -17.39 15.76
CA SER A 624 23.94 -17.13 16.92
C SER A 624 24.90 -18.27 17.23
N SER A 625 26.15 -17.96 17.60
CA SER A 625 27.14 -18.91 18.15
C SER A 625 27.22 -18.90 19.68
N GLY A 626 26.39 -18.09 20.37
CA GLY A 626 26.40 -17.99 21.83
C GLY A 626 25.32 -17.06 22.38
N PRO A 627 25.40 -15.74 22.14
CA PRO A 627 24.43 -14.77 22.68
C PRO A 627 22.98 -15.08 22.28
N GLN A 628 22.04 -14.87 23.19
CA GLN A 628 20.62 -15.05 22.94
C GLN A 628 19.92 -13.70 22.81
N ILE A 629 19.25 -13.48 21.69
CA ILE A 629 18.37 -12.32 21.49
C ILE A 629 16.96 -12.78 21.84
N LYS A 630 16.51 -12.46 23.05
CA LYS A 630 15.18 -12.83 23.56
C LYS A 630 14.08 -11.96 22.97
N SER A 631 14.40 -10.72 22.61
CA SER A 631 13.47 -9.81 21.96
C SER A 631 14.21 -8.75 21.16
N TRP A 632 13.73 -8.53 19.94
CA TRP A 632 14.09 -7.42 19.07
C TRP A 632 13.12 -7.32 17.90
N ALA A 633 13.16 -8.33 17.02
CA ALA A 633 12.46 -8.30 15.74
C ALA A 633 10.94 -8.25 15.95
N SER A 634 10.35 -7.22 15.38
CA SER A 634 8.92 -6.96 15.27
C SER A 634 8.71 -5.88 14.21
N THR A 635 7.47 -5.67 13.82
CA THR A 635 7.06 -4.50 13.05
C THR A 635 6.26 -3.59 13.98
N GLN A 636 6.75 -2.38 14.22
CA GLN A 636 6.01 -1.35 14.94
C GLN A 636 5.48 -0.33 13.95
N ARG A 637 4.15 -0.16 13.99
CA ARG A 637 3.42 0.77 13.13
C ARG A 637 3.05 1.99 13.95
N VAL A 638 3.49 3.16 13.52
CA VAL A 638 3.01 4.45 14.01
C VAL A 638 1.95 5.00 13.09
N LEU A 639 1.04 5.74 13.69
CA LEU A 639 -0.16 6.19 13.02
C LEU A 639 -0.73 7.38 13.80
N THR A 640 -1.36 8.30 13.09
CA THR A 640 -2.29 9.27 13.67
C THR A 640 -3.65 8.94 13.10
N TYR A 641 -4.64 8.69 13.96
CA TYR A 641 -5.97 8.46 13.43
C TYR A 641 -6.56 9.76 12.90
N ALA A 642 -7.23 9.65 11.75
CA ALA A 642 -7.91 10.73 11.07
C ALA A 642 -8.94 11.47 11.97
N GLY A 643 -9.40 10.80 13.03
CA GLY A 643 -10.45 11.23 13.95
C GLY A 643 -10.01 11.92 15.25
N GLU A 644 -8.72 12.06 15.53
CA GLU A 644 -8.25 12.57 16.83
C GLU A 644 -7.33 13.79 16.68
N PRO A 645 -7.09 14.57 17.76
CA PRO A 645 -5.94 15.47 17.81
C PRO A 645 -4.65 14.66 17.62
N PHE A 646 -3.62 15.25 17.01
CA PHE A 646 -2.30 14.61 16.97
C PHE A 646 -1.90 14.12 18.38
N VAL A 647 -1.66 12.81 18.51
CA VAL A 647 -1.26 12.16 19.77
C VAL A 647 0.22 11.81 19.66
N PRO A 648 1.13 12.59 20.28
CA PRO A 648 2.57 12.34 20.19
C PRO A 648 2.96 10.93 20.63
N ALA A 649 2.21 10.37 21.60
CA ALA A 649 2.44 9.03 22.09
C ALA A 649 2.30 7.94 21.01
N ARG A 650 1.51 8.19 19.95
CA ARG A 650 1.34 7.24 18.83
C ARG A 650 2.39 7.36 17.75
N TYR A 651 3.21 8.41 17.81
CA TYR A 651 4.40 8.60 17.01
C TYR A 651 5.66 8.05 17.71
N ARG A 652 5.49 7.18 18.73
CA ARG A 652 6.58 6.53 19.45
C ARG A 652 6.87 5.15 18.88
N ILE A 653 8.15 4.84 18.80
CA ILE A 653 8.71 3.54 18.47
C ILE A 653 9.42 3.04 19.73
N ARG A 654 8.96 1.89 20.23
CA ARG A 654 9.37 1.31 21.52
C ARG A 654 9.97 -0.09 21.35
N PRO A 655 11.07 -0.26 20.59
CA PRO A 655 11.73 -1.55 20.48
C PRO A 655 12.29 -1.94 21.84
N MET A 656 12.11 -3.20 22.20
CA MET A 656 12.77 -3.78 23.37
C MET A 656 13.93 -4.63 22.89
N ALA A 657 15.15 -4.27 23.29
CA ALA A 657 16.31 -5.13 23.17
C ALA A 657 16.47 -5.92 24.47
N TRP A 658 16.28 -7.23 24.40
CA TRP A 658 16.57 -8.13 25.50
C TRP A 658 17.54 -9.20 25.04
N VAL A 659 18.76 -9.14 25.56
CA VAL A 659 19.90 -9.94 25.14
C VAL A 659 20.56 -10.55 26.36
N THR A 660 20.97 -11.83 26.26
CA THR A 660 21.71 -12.51 27.33
C THR A 660 22.90 -13.28 26.77
N SER A 661 23.96 -13.45 27.57
CA SER A 661 25.08 -14.35 27.28
C SER A 661 25.56 -15.01 28.57
N ASP A 662 25.78 -16.32 28.52
CA ASP A 662 26.29 -17.14 29.62
C ASP A 662 27.72 -16.77 30.00
N VAL A 663 28.53 -16.27 29.07
CA VAL A 663 29.92 -15.85 29.30
C VAL A 663 30.03 -14.34 29.56
N GLY A 664 29.00 -13.57 29.22
CA GLY A 664 28.90 -12.14 29.48
C GLY A 664 29.03 -11.32 28.20
N LEU A 665 28.25 -10.25 28.09
CA LEU A 665 28.17 -9.44 26.89
C LEU A 665 29.33 -8.45 26.81
N LYS A 666 29.92 -8.34 25.62
CA LYS A 666 30.97 -7.37 25.32
C LYS A 666 30.35 -6.11 24.73
N GLU A 667 29.58 -6.29 23.66
CA GLU A 667 29.11 -5.19 22.83
C GLU A 667 27.76 -5.49 22.19
N ILE A 668 26.92 -4.45 22.07
CA ILE A 668 25.73 -4.44 21.22
C ILE A 668 25.83 -3.26 20.26
N LYS A 669 25.58 -3.51 18.98
CA LYS A 669 25.39 -2.49 17.94
C LYS A 669 23.98 -2.57 17.38
N ILE A 670 23.37 -1.41 17.19
CA ILE A 670 22.11 -1.26 16.46
C ILE A 670 22.44 -0.64 15.12
N TRP A 671 22.19 -1.40 14.06
CA TRP A 671 22.37 -0.99 12.69
C TRP A 671 21.08 -0.37 12.16
N ASP A 672 21.23 0.67 11.35
CA ASP A 672 20.21 1.25 10.49
C ASP A 672 20.92 1.47 9.15
N ASP A 673 20.63 0.64 8.17
CA ASP A 673 21.48 0.47 6.98
C ASP A 673 22.90 0.01 7.39
N ASN A 674 23.92 0.42 6.64
CA ASN A 674 25.34 0.25 6.93
C ASN A 674 25.86 1.19 8.05
N LYS A 675 24.96 1.91 8.76
CA LYS A 675 25.33 2.85 9.83
C LYS A 675 24.97 2.29 11.20
N VAL A 676 25.94 2.31 12.11
CA VAL A 676 25.68 2.04 13.54
C VAL A 676 25.04 3.26 14.15
N ILE A 677 23.75 3.16 14.51
CA ILE A 677 23.02 4.25 15.16
C ILE A 677 23.08 4.20 16.68
N ARG A 678 23.41 3.04 17.27
CA ARG A 678 23.68 2.91 18.71
C ARG A 678 24.75 1.88 18.96
N ARG A 679 25.53 2.13 20.01
CA ARG A 679 26.54 1.21 20.53
C ARG A 679 26.46 1.16 22.05
N PHE A 680 26.59 -0.04 22.61
CA PHE A 680 26.62 -0.27 24.05
C PHE A 680 27.81 -1.17 24.39
N LEU A 681 28.69 -0.69 25.28
CA LEU A 681 29.74 -1.49 25.90
C LEU A 681 29.22 -2.02 27.23
N LEU A 682 29.25 -3.34 27.40
CA LEU A 682 28.52 -4.02 28.48
C LEU A 682 29.44 -4.60 29.56
N ASN A 683 30.76 -4.51 29.37
CA ASN A 683 31.77 -4.87 30.36
C ASN A 683 31.56 -6.25 31.02
N GLY A 684 31.09 -7.24 30.25
CA GLY A 684 30.85 -8.60 30.72
C GLY A 684 29.49 -8.84 31.40
N ALA A 685 28.57 -7.88 31.38
CA ALA A 685 27.22 -8.06 31.91
C ALA A 685 26.52 -9.26 31.26
N LYS A 686 25.90 -10.14 32.05
CA LYS A 686 25.24 -11.36 31.53
C LYS A 686 23.92 -11.07 30.81
N GLU A 687 23.33 -9.91 31.06
CA GLU A 687 22.04 -9.50 30.50
C GLU A 687 22.06 -8.01 30.15
N PHE A 688 21.49 -7.67 29.01
CA PHE A 688 21.11 -6.32 28.61
C PHE A 688 19.62 -6.32 28.30
N LYS A 689 18.87 -5.46 29.00
CA LYS A 689 17.43 -5.33 28.83
C LYS A 689 17.06 -3.86 28.83
N GLN A 690 16.71 -3.33 27.66
CA GLN A 690 16.36 -1.93 27.47
C GLN A 690 15.15 -1.82 26.55
N THR A 691 14.13 -1.09 26.98
CA THR A 691 13.09 -0.56 26.10
C THR A 691 13.53 0.83 25.66
N PHE A 692 13.57 1.06 24.37
CA PHE A 692 13.87 2.37 23.83
C PHE A 692 12.61 3.23 23.73
N GLU A 693 12.78 4.54 23.79
CA GLU A 693 11.71 5.52 23.57
C GLU A 693 12.12 6.40 22.39
N TRP A 694 12.03 5.82 21.19
CA TRP A 694 12.34 6.53 19.95
C TRP A 694 11.10 7.30 19.48
N ALA A 695 11.33 8.45 18.88
CA ALA A 695 10.32 9.06 18.05
C ALA A 695 10.37 8.41 16.67
N TYR A 696 9.22 8.26 16.02
CA TYR A 696 9.21 7.98 14.61
C TYR A 696 9.65 9.23 13.86
N ASP A 697 10.76 9.11 13.17
CA ASP A 697 11.31 10.15 12.32
C ASP A 697 11.39 9.66 10.86
N ARG A 698 11.69 8.40 10.61
CA ARG A 698 11.62 7.78 9.29
C ARG A 698 11.28 6.31 9.41
N GLN A 699 10.88 5.71 8.29
CA GLN A 699 10.81 4.26 8.19
C GLN A 699 12.23 3.69 8.27
N ARG A 700 12.46 2.77 9.20
CA ARG A 700 13.76 2.15 9.44
C ARG A 700 13.61 0.64 9.51
N VAL A 701 14.61 -0.08 9.03
CA VAL A 701 14.80 -1.50 9.34
C VAL A 701 16.08 -1.65 10.13
N ASN A 702 15.97 -1.97 11.42
CA ASN A 702 17.09 -2.02 12.34
C ASN A 702 17.51 -3.45 12.69
N VAL A 703 18.80 -3.71 12.71
CA VAL A 703 19.37 -5.03 13.07
C VAL A 703 20.24 -4.90 14.31
N LEU A 704 20.07 -5.81 15.27
CA LEU A 704 21.02 -5.96 16.36
C LEU A 704 22.16 -6.87 15.93
N GLU A 705 23.37 -6.41 16.22
CA GLU A 705 24.55 -7.26 16.28
C GLU A 705 25.02 -7.31 17.74
N VAL A 706 25.22 -8.52 18.24
CA VAL A 706 25.62 -8.78 19.63
C VAL A 706 26.93 -9.57 19.62
N VAL A 707 27.90 -9.14 20.43
CA VAL A 707 29.14 -9.86 20.66
C VAL A 707 29.35 -10.08 22.15
N ASP A 708 29.73 -11.28 22.56
CA ASP A 708 30.10 -11.57 23.96
C ASP A 708 31.61 -11.51 24.21
N VAL A 709 32.02 -11.69 25.46
CA VAL A 709 33.43 -11.57 25.87
C VAL A 709 34.35 -12.64 25.29
N GLU A 710 33.79 -13.75 24.78
CA GLU A 710 34.55 -14.79 24.07
C GLU A 710 34.58 -14.55 22.55
N GLY A 711 33.96 -13.46 22.07
CA GLY A 711 33.88 -13.14 20.64
C GLY A 711 32.79 -13.90 19.89
N ARG A 712 31.92 -14.64 20.58
CA ARG A 712 30.75 -15.28 19.96
C ARG A 712 29.72 -14.20 19.62
N ARG A 713 28.97 -14.41 18.53
CA ARG A 713 28.20 -13.34 17.88
C ARG A 713 26.78 -13.79 17.53
N ALA A 714 25.84 -12.85 17.52
CA ALA A 714 24.48 -13.03 17.03
C ALA A 714 24.06 -11.81 16.17
N VAL A 715 23.25 -12.05 15.13
CA VAL A 715 22.75 -11.01 14.21
C VAL A 715 21.24 -11.17 14.06
N SER A 716 20.42 -10.22 14.51
CA SER A 716 18.97 -10.38 14.58
C SER A 716 18.27 -10.38 13.21
N ALA A 717 17.03 -10.88 13.18
CA ALA A 717 16.06 -10.44 12.16
C ALA A 717 15.89 -8.90 12.21
N GLY A 718 15.48 -8.29 11.10
CA GLY A 718 15.20 -6.85 11.05
C GLY A 718 14.03 -6.46 11.97
N PHE A 719 14.14 -5.33 12.67
CA PHE A 719 13.03 -4.64 13.33
C PHE A 719 12.57 -3.51 12.43
N GLU A 720 11.30 -3.42 12.09
CA GLU A 720 10.80 -2.38 11.18
C GLU A 720 9.93 -1.40 11.93
N SER A 721 10.24 -0.13 11.74
CA SER A 721 9.39 0.98 12.14
C SER A 721 8.75 1.55 10.89
N TRP A 722 7.44 1.73 10.92
CA TRP A 722 6.67 2.11 9.73
C TRP A 722 5.57 3.12 10.12
N CYS A 723 5.37 4.17 9.32
CA CYS A 723 4.20 5.06 9.40
C CYS A 723 3.09 4.67 8.41
N ASP A 724 1.92 4.33 8.95
CA ASP A 724 0.75 3.95 8.14
C ASP A 724 0.18 5.10 7.32
N ALA A 725 0.39 6.36 7.75
CA ALA A 725 -0.12 7.52 7.03
C ALA A 725 0.56 7.72 5.67
N ASN A 726 1.79 7.21 5.50
CA ASN A 726 2.60 7.35 4.28
C ASN A 726 3.36 6.08 3.88
N PHE A 727 2.66 4.96 4.00
CA PHE A 727 3.10 3.60 3.71
C PHE A 727 4.03 3.46 2.50
N ASN A 728 5.25 2.96 2.72
CA ASN A 728 6.08 2.37 1.68
C ASN A 728 6.41 0.92 2.07
N SER A 729 5.79 -0.08 1.45
CA SER A 729 6.21 -1.47 1.66
C SER A 729 6.16 -2.28 0.37
N TRP A 730 6.84 -3.42 0.40
CA TRP A 730 6.87 -4.34 -0.73
C TRP A 730 6.07 -5.59 -0.41
N CYS A 731 5.49 -6.19 -1.46
CA CYS A 731 4.84 -7.48 -1.32
C CYS A 731 5.83 -8.52 -0.78
N SER A 732 5.27 -9.48 -0.03
CA SER A 732 6.00 -10.60 0.58
C SER A 732 6.78 -11.45 -0.44
N ASP A 733 6.38 -11.43 -1.70
CA ASP A 733 7.08 -12.08 -2.83
C ASP A 733 8.35 -11.37 -3.29
N ARG A 734 8.54 -10.10 -2.86
CA ARG A 734 9.63 -9.20 -3.25
C ARG A 734 9.61 -8.79 -4.73
N GLN A 735 8.56 -9.11 -5.49
CA GLN A 735 8.53 -8.96 -6.95
C GLN A 735 8.12 -7.56 -7.42
N ASN A 736 7.22 -6.91 -6.69
CA ASN A 736 6.67 -5.62 -7.09
C ASN A 736 7.69 -4.47 -6.96
N GLY A 737 8.78 -4.66 -6.19
CA GLY A 737 9.82 -3.65 -5.98
C GLY A 737 10.60 -3.26 -7.24
N VAL A 738 10.83 -4.19 -8.19
CA VAL A 738 11.68 -3.88 -9.36
C VAL A 738 10.88 -3.73 -10.66
N LEU A 739 9.77 -4.44 -10.80
CA LEU A 739 8.97 -4.44 -12.03
C LEU A 739 8.11 -3.19 -12.19
N TRP A 740 7.69 -2.63 -11.06
CA TRP A 740 6.86 -1.43 -11.00
C TRP A 740 7.57 -0.23 -10.37
N HIS A 741 8.66 -0.43 -9.64
CA HIS A 741 9.30 0.63 -8.83
C HIS A 741 10.82 0.74 -8.99
N GLY A 742 11.43 0.26 -10.08
CA GLY A 742 12.82 0.62 -10.37
C GLY A 742 13.01 2.14 -10.49
N PRO A 743 14.26 2.66 -10.53
CA PRO A 743 14.53 4.09 -10.77
C PRO A 743 13.75 4.64 -11.98
N LEU A 744 13.54 3.76 -12.96
CA LEU A 744 12.82 3.94 -14.22
C LEU A 744 11.33 4.30 -14.07
N THR A 745 10.74 4.02 -12.91
CA THR A 745 9.33 4.28 -12.58
C THR A 745 9.20 5.13 -11.32
N MET A 746 10.24 5.84 -10.89
CA MET A 746 10.18 6.78 -9.75
C MET A 746 9.12 7.88 -9.86
N GLY A 747 8.53 8.08 -11.03
CA GLY A 747 7.31 8.87 -11.16
C GLY A 747 6.22 8.18 -11.98
N ALA A 748 6.21 6.86 -12.07
CA ALA A 748 4.94 6.18 -12.31
C ALA A 748 4.04 6.56 -11.14
N ALA A 749 3.10 7.46 -11.42
CA ALA A 749 1.96 7.70 -10.58
C ALA A 749 1.15 6.39 -10.40
N ASN A 750 1.43 5.36 -11.23
CA ASN A 750 1.09 3.96 -11.00
C ASN A 750 1.85 3.33 -9.82
N ASN A 751 1.19 3.26 -8.66
CA ASN A 751 0.82 2.02 -7.95
C ASN A 751 0.96 2.12 -6.42
N ASN A 752 -0.21 2.17 -5.76
CA ASN A 752 -0.74 1.39 -4.62
C ASN A 752 0.12 0.94 -3.41
N CYS A 753 1.44 1.13 -3.37
CA CYS A 753 2.26 0.81 -2.20
C CYS A 753 3.23 1.92 -1.79
N SER A 754 3.09 3.10 -2.39
CA SER A 754 3.56 4.38 -1.86
C SER A 754 2.36 5.32 -1.85
N PRO A 755 2.31 6.40 -1.03
CA PRO A 755 1.36 7.49 -1.24
C PRO A 755 1.80 8.16 -2.53
N GLY A 756 1.40 7.55 -3.65
CA GLY A 756 1.57 8.09 -4.97
C GLY A 756 0.78 9.39 -5.04
N LEU A 757 0.84 9.99 -6.21
CA LEU A 757 0.04 11.13 -6.59
C LEU A 757 -1.44 10.71 -6.77
N ASN A 758 -1.95 9.94 -5.81
CA ASN A 758 -3.31 9.49 -5.75
C ASN A 758 -4.19 10.73 -5.51
N PRO A 759 -5.37 10.76 -6.13
CA PRO A 759 -6.37 11.73 -5.76
C PRO A 759 -6.62 11.71 -4.24
N PRO A 760 -7.19 12.79 -3.69
CA PRO A 760 -7.77 12.85 -2.35
C PRO A 760 -8.21 11.46 -1.86
N THR A 761 -7.60 10.94 -0.78
CA THR A 761 -7.87 9.63 -0.15
C THR A 761 -9.30 9.48 0.39
N LYS A 762 -10.24 10.30 -0.08
CA LYS A 762 -11.63 10.42 0.36
C LYS A 762 -12.42 9.11 0.31
N SER A 763 -11.90 8.02 -0.29
CA SER A 763 -12.77 6.89 -0.71
C SER A 763 -12.13 5.52 -0.98
N VAL A 764 -10.80 5.39 -1.11
CA VAL A 764 -10.20 4.15 -1.65
C VAL A 764 -9.51 3.26 -0.62
N GLY A 765 -9.25 3.74 0.60
CA GLY A 765 -8.37 3.04 1.56
C GLY A 765 -6.98 2.69 0.98
N PRO A 766 -6.09 2.06 1.77
CA PRO A 766 -4.90 1.38 1.27
C PRO A 766 -5.42 0.13 0.60
N THR A 767 -5.82 0.24 -0.64
CA THR A 767 -6.11 -0.97 -1.39
C THR A 767 -4.82 -1.41 -2.04
N TRP A 768 -4.15 -2.31 -1.32
CA TRP A 768 -3.26 -3.29 -1.94
C TRP A 768 -3.98 -4.01 -3.11
N ASP A 769 -5.31 -4.08 -3.04
CA ASP A 769 -6.23 -4.75 -3.97
C ASP A 769 -6.62 -3.94 -5.21
N GLY A 770 -5.84 -2.93 -5.60
CA GLY A 770 -6.05 -2.32 -6.93
C GLY A 770 -7.25 -1.40 -7.02
N GLY A 771 -7.43 -0.52 -6.02
CA GLY A 771 -8.33 0.63 -6.17
C GLY A 771 -8.10 1.32 -7.53
N PRO A 772 -9.16 1.77 -8.20
CA PRO A 772 -9.05 2.22 -9.56
C PRO A 772 -8.01 3.34 -9.67
N PRO A 773 -7.03 3.22 -10.58
CA PRO A 773 -6.12 4.32 -10.80
C PRO A 773 -6.88 5.61 -11.17
N PRO A 774 -6.40 6.81 -10.84
CA PRO A 774 -6.98 8.06 -11.32
C PRO A 774 -6.80 8.24 -12.85
N PRO A 775 -7.78 8.86 -13.53
CA PRO A 775 -7.89 8.94 -14.99
C PRO A 775 -6.99 9.99 -15.63
N ALA A 776 -6.09 10.61 -14.87
CA ALA A 776 -5.14 11.58 -15.38
C ALA A 776 -3.76 11.31 -14.78
N TYR A 777 -3.17 10.17 -15.13
CA TYR A 777 -1.76 9.96 -14.91
C TYR A 777 -0.97 10.64 -16.02
N ALA A 778 -0.35 11.76 -15.69
CA ALA A 778 1.01 11.98 -16.17
C ALA A 778 1.89 10.91 -15.50
N ASN A 779 2.08 9.76 -16.15
CA ASN A 779 3.12 8.82 -15.69
C ASN A 779 4.45 9.50 -15.96
N TYR A 780 5.06 10.05 -14.92
CA TYR A 780 6.35 10.73 -14.83
C TYR A 780 7.49 9.70 -14.75
N ASN A 781 7.73 8.90 -15.78
CA ASN A 781 8.85 7.95 -15.72
C ASN A 781 10.18 8.71 -15.76
N ILE A 782 10.94 8.67 -14.67
CA ILE A 782 12.29 9.23 -14.64
C ILE A 782 13.21 8.20 -15.26
N HIS A 783 13.62 8.45 -16.48
CA HIS A 783 14.60 7.61 -17.15
C HIS A 783 15.76 8.51 -17.52
N PRO A 784 16.94 8.44 -16.85
CA PRO A 784 18.19 8.87 -17.44
C PRO A 784 18.45 7.99 -18.66
N GLY A 785 17.74 8.26 -19.76
CA GLY A 785 17.81 7.50 -21.00
C GLY A 785 19.05 7.93 -21.73
N VAL A 786 20.20 7.38 -21.36
CA VAL A 786 21.48 7.66 -22.00
C VAL A 786 21.58 6.78 -23.24
N LYS A 787 21.52 7.40 -24.42
CA LYS A 787 21.86 6.72 -25.68
C LYS A 787 23.37 6.84 -25.92
N ILE A 788 24.09 5.72 -26.02
CA ILE A 788 25.55 5.66 -26.22
C ILE A 788 25.85 5.02 -27.60
N LYS A 789 26.62 5.69 -28.46
CA LYS A 789 27.14 5.13 -29.74
C LYS A 789 28.48 4.38 -29.52
N PRO A 790 28.81 3.32 -30.28
CA PRO A 790 28.04 2.61 -31.30
C PRO A 790 27.93 1.10 -30.94
N ASN A 791 26.86 0.67 -30.26
CA ASN A 791 26.39 -0.74 -30.17
C ASN A 791 25.53 -1.05 -28.93
N LEU A 792 25.19 -0.09 -28.07
CA LEU A 792 24.21 -0.30 -27.00
C LEU A 792 22.83 0.20 -27.43
N PHE A 793 22.29 -0.43 -28.49
CA PHE A 793 20.87 -0.36 -28.85
C PHE A 793 20.10 -1.54 -28.23
N GLU A 794 20.48 -1.97 -27.02
CA GLU A 794 19.78 -2.99 -26.27
C GLU A 794 18.66 -2.32 -25.45
N GLY A 795 17.41 -2.71 -25.69
CA GLY A 795 16.38 -2.57 -24.66
C GLY A 795 15.26 -1.56 -24.87
N ILE A 796 15.16 -0.79 -25.97
CA ILE A 796 13.95 0.05 -26.19
C ILE A 796 12.82 -0.74 -26.87
N MET A 797 13.14 -1.74 -27.71
CA MET A 797 12.15 -2.40 -28.58
C MET A 797 12.08 -3.94 -28.47
N SER A 798 12.87 -4.57 -27.59
CA SER A 798 12.94 -6.05 -27.50
C SER A 798 11.86 -6.70 -26.61
N GLY A 799 10.85 -5.97 -26.14
CA GLY A 799 9.87 -6.50 -25.16
C GLY A 799 10.40 -6.58 -23.71
N VAL A 800 11.64 -6.13 -23.47
CA VAL A 800 12.30 -5.99 -22.15
C VAL A 800 12.54 -4.50 -21.81
N GLY A 801 11.67 -3.63 -22.35
CA GLY A 801 11.75 -2.17 -22.40
C GLY A 801 12.39 -1.46 -21.19
N GLY A 802 13.52 -0.76 -21.40
CA GLY A 802 14.08 0.29 -20.53
C GLY A 802 14.95 -0.16 -19.35
N ARG A 803 15.08 -1.47 -19.10
CA ARG A 803 15.67 -2.01 -17.87
C ARG A 803 17.16 -2.31 -18.03
N LEU A 804 18.01 -1.28 -18.11
CA LEU A 804 19.48 -1.51 -18.16
C LEU A 804 20.23 -1.09 -16.90
N MET A 805 19.63 -0.28 -16.03
CA MET A 805 20.22 0.11 -14.76
C MET A 805 19.23 -0.10 -13.62
N GLU A 806 19.61 -0.93 -12.66
CA GLU A 806 18.91 -1.08 -11.40
C GLU A 806 19.49 -0.07 -10.41
N GLY A 807 18.63 0.50 -9.59
CA GLY A 807 19.07 1.37 -8.53
C GLY A 807 18.33 1.08 -7.25
N ASP A 808 19.04 1.20 -6.14
CA ASP A 808 18.48 0.99 -4.82
C ASP A 808 17.45 2.07 -4.53
N MET A 809 16.18 1.67 -4.41
CA MET A 809 15.10 2.57 -4.02
C MET A 809 14.94 2.58 -2.51
N TRP A 810 15.24 3.71 -1.89
CA TRP A 810 15.15 3.86 -0.44
C TRP A 810 14.13 4.92 -0.05
N PRO A 811 13.19 4.63 0.88
CA PRO A 811 12.52 5.67 1.64
C PRO A 811 13.55 6.36 2.54
N THR A 812 14.11 7.47 2.06
CA THR A 812 15.10 8.25 2.80
C THR A 812 14.46 9.03 3.95
N CYS A 813 13.19 9.41 3.79
CA CYS A 813 12.37 10.04 4.82
C CYS A 813 10.89 9.75 4.52
N VAL A 814 10.13 9.34 5.53
CA VAL A 814 8.68 9.18 5.45
C VAL A 814 8.11 9.82 6.71
N ASP A 815 7.34 10.89 6.53
CA ASP A 815 6.69 11.69 7.57
C ASP A 815 5.24 11.90 7.11
N GLU A 816 4.25 12.09 8.01
CA GLU A 816 2.84 12.35 7.67
C GLU A 816 2.59 13.45 6.61
N SER A 817 3.49 14.42 6.51
CA SER A 817 3.43 15.56 5.60
C SER A 817 4.33 15.46 4.37
N VAL A 818 5.35 14.59 4.40
CA VAL A 818 6.36 14.47 3.34
C VAL A 818 6.80 13.02 3.14
N ASN A 819 6.92 12.60 1.88
CA ASN A 819 7.54 11.33 1.50
C ASN A 819 8.74 11.60 0.58
N ASN A 820 9.92 11.15 0.96
CA ASN A 820 11.17 11.35 0.22
C ASN A 820 11.82 10.00 -0.11
N VAL A 821 11.89 9.69 -1.40
CA VAL A 821 12.49 8.46 -1.93
C VAL A 821 13.67 8.81 -2.81
N ALA A 822 14.77 8.08 -2.66
CA ALA A 822 15.93 8.17 -3.55
C ALA A 822 16.17 6.82 -4.22
N ALA A 823 16.50 6.85 -5.51
CA ALA A 823 17.06 5.72 -6.23
C ALA A 823 18.54 5.96 -6.54
N TYR A 824 19.41 5.05 -6.13
CA TYR A 824 20.84 5.10 -6.44
C TYR A 824 21.18 4.04 -7.48
N GLY A 825 21.47 4.44 -8.70
CA GLY A 825 21.88 3.52 -9.75
C GLY A 825 23.36 3.60 -10.05
N ASP A 826 24.06 2.54 -9.74
CA ASP A 826 25.48 2.37 -10.01
C ASP A 826 25.77 0.99 -10.61
N HIS A 827 24.75 0.24 -11.01
CA HIS A 827 24.84 -1.11 -11.58
C HIS A 827 24.15 -1.21 -12.95
N ILE A 828 24.64 -2.13 -13.77
CA ILE A 828 24.06 -2.54 -15.05
C ILE A 828 23.84 -4.05 -15.07
N TYR A 829 22.86 -4.54 -15.83
CA TYR A 829 22.68 -5.98 -16.02
C TYR A 829 23.89 -6.61 -16.73
N ALA A 830 24.28 -7.81 -16.29
CA ALA A 830 25.30 -8.59 -16.98
C ALA A 830 24.80 -9.02 -18.38
N PRO A 831 25.65 -8.96 -19.42
CA PRO A 831 25.32 -9.52 -20.73
C PRO A 831 24.98 -11.01 -20.63
N GLY A 832 23.89 -11.46 -21.27
CA GLY A 832 23.42 -12.86 -21.24
C GLY A 832 22.28 -13.15 -20.24
N ALA A 833 21.26 -12.28 -20.23
CA ALA A 833 20.17 -12.16 -19.25
C ALA A 833 19.70 -13.46 -18.56
N VAL A 834 19.92 -13.52 -17.25
CA VAL A 834 19.22 -14.42 -16.32
C VAL A 834 17.99 -13.63 -15.83
N ALA A 835 16.77 -13.96 -16.30
CA ALA A 835 15.53 -13.30 -15.85
C ALA A 835 14.60 -14.22 -15.04
N ASN A 836 14.20 -13.81 -13.84
CA ASN A 836 13.29 -14.62 -13.01
C ASN A 836 11.86 -14.67 -13.58
N ALA A 837 11.00 -15.51 -12.97
CA ALA A 837 9.61 -15.78 -13.37
C ALA A 837 8.69 -14.55 -13.54
N TYR A 838 9.17 -13.34 -13.24
CA TYR A 838 8.43 -12.09 -13.44
C TYR A 838 9.25 -11.00 -14.16
N HIS A 839 10.33 -11.34 -14.86
CA HIS A 839 11.15 -10.41 -15.65
C HIS A 839 12.06 -9.48 -14.83
N THR A 840 12.43 -9.85 -13.60
CA THR A 840 13.57 -9.18 -12.94
C THR A 840 14.82 -9.71 -13.60
N LEU A 841 15.59 -8.82 -14.23
CA LEU A 841 16.86 -9.14 -14.87
C LEU A 841 17.95 -9.26 -13.78
N GLY A 842 18.99 -10.05 -14.02
CA GLY A 842 20.16 -10.18 -13.15
C GLY A 842 21.16 -11.18 -13.77
N PRO A 843 22.33 -11.43 -13.14
CA PRO A 843 22.91 -10.65 -12.06
C PRO A 843 23.27 -9.22 -12.53
N ILE A 844 23.15 -8.23 -11.65
CA ILE A 844 23.67 -6.88 -11.89
C ILE A 844 25.16 -6.78 -11.52
N LYS A 845 25.92 -5.94 -12.22
CA LYS A 845 27.32 -5.62 -11.91
C LYS A 845 27.52 -4.11 -11.83
N PRO A 846 28.47 -3.59 -11.04
CA PRO A 846 28.75 -2.16 -11.02
C PRO A 846 29.00 -1.60 -12.42
N SER A 847 28.32 -0.51 -12.75
CA SER A 847 28.51 0.27 -13.96
C SER A 847 29.90 0.87 -13.98
N GLU A 848 30.62 0.65 -15.08
CA GLU A 848 31.93 1.25 -15.34
C GLU A 848 31.84 2.64 -15.96
N TYR A 849 30.63 3.07 -16.38
CA TYR A 849 30.42 4.32 -17.11
C TYR A 849 29.97 5.46 -16.22
N MET A 850 29.06 5.19 -15.28
CA MET A 850 28.45 6.25 -14.47
C MET A 850 27.85 5.72 -13.17
N THR A 851 27.66 6.63 -12.21
CA THR A 851 26.69 6.49 -11.12
C THR A 851 25.63 7.56 -11.29
N PHE A 852 24.40 7.30 -10.86
CA PHE A 852 23.36 8.30 -10.79
C PHE A 852 22.53 8.17 -9.53
N THR A 853 21.94 9.28 -9.12
CA THR A 853 20.94 9.34 -8.07
C THR A 853 19.75 10.08 -8.63
N VAL A 854 18.56 9.54 -8.43
CA VAL A 854 17.30 10.24 -8.65
C VAL A 854 16.58 10.32 -7.32
N ARG A 855 15.94 11.45 -7.04
CA ARG A 855 15.18 11.65 -5.81
C ARG A 855 13.83 12.26 -6.12
N ARG A 856 12.82 11.80 -5.39
CA ARG A 856 11.48 12.35 -5.36
C ARG A 856 11.13 12.72 -3.92
N THR A 857 10.94 14.01 -3.67
CA THR A 857 10.41 14.52 -2.41
C THR A 857 8.99 15.03 -2.64
N LEU A 858 8.00 14.27 -2.18
CA LEU A 858 6.58 14.57 -2.26
C LEU A 858 6.10 15.24 -0.98
N TYR A 859 5.62 16.47 -1.09
CA TYR A 859 4.81 17.16 -0.08
C TYR A 859 3.34 16.86 -0.34
N LEU A 860 2.70 16.31 0.67
CA LEU A 860 1.38 15.70 0.53
C LEU A 860 0.26 16.75 0.64
N GLN A 861 -0.90 16.39 0.10
CA GLN A 861 -2.16 17.08 0.31
C GLN A 861 -2.45 17.26 1.79
N ARG A 862 -3.12 18.37 2.11
CA ARG A 862 -3.61 18.59 3.48
C ARG A 862 -4.59 17.48 3.86
N PRO A 863 -4.56 16.97 5.09
CA PRO A 863 -5.72 16.32 5.66
C PRO A 863 -6.96 17.22 5.56
N GLY A 864 -8.11 16.73 5.13
CA GLY A 864 -9.42 17.39 5.14
C GLY A 864 -10.35 16.89 6.26
N GLY A 865 -10.00 15.80 6.96
CA GLY A 865 -10.80 15.29 8.08
C GLY A 865 -10.69 13.78 8.31
N VAL A 866 -11.65 13.23 9.06
CA VAL A 866 -11.80 11.79 9.24
C VAL A 866 -12.22 11.20 7.91
N SER A 867 -11.52 10.19 7.41
CA SER A 867 -12.03 9.43 6.26
C SER A 867 -13.44 8.95 6.58
N ARG A 868 -14.36 9.17 5.62
CA ARG A 868 -15.71 8.60 5.68
C ARG A 868 -15.71 7.10 5.40
N ASP A 869 -14.57 6.55 4.99
CA ASP A 869 -14.33 5.12 4.90
C ASP A 869 -13.86 4.54 6.24
N TRP A 870 -13.80 3.21 6.30
CA TRP A 870 -13.44 2.49 7.52
C TRP A 870 -11.99 2.65 7.97
N HIS A 871 -11.05 3.03 7.09
CA HIS A 871 -9.65 3.19 7.48
C HIS A 871 -9.47 4.49 8.27
N ALA A 872 -9.84 4.46 9.56
CA ALA A 872 -9.59 5.55 10.49
C ALA A 872 -8.12 5.90 10.61
N MET A 873 -7.24 4.98 10.20
CA MET A 873 -5.81 5.18 10.07
C MET A 873 -5.48 6.37 9.18
N TRP A 874 -6.35 6.73 8.23
CA TRP A 874 -5.98 7.63 7.16
C TRP A 874 -6.86 8.88 7.10
N PRO A 875 -6.24 10.07 7.18
CA PRO A 875 -6.99 11.29 6.96
C PRO A 875 -7.58 11.28 5.55
N GLU A 876 -8.81 11.77 5.44
CA GLU A 876 -9.30 12.34 4.20
C GLU A 876 -8.27 13.38 3.77
N ARG A 877 -7.80 13.39 2.52
CA ARG A 877 -6.87 14.43 2.02
C ARG A 877 -7.58 15.32 1.01
N GLU A 878 -7.17 16.58 0.89
CA GLU A 878 -7.78 17.56 -0.01
C GLU A 878 -6.74 18.43 -0.71
N GLY A 879 -7.11 19.03 -1.84
CA GLY A 879 -6.25 19.90 -2.62
C GLY A 879 -5.29 19.13 -3.53
N GLY A 880 -4.17 19.76 -3.85
CA GLY A 880 -3.12 19.21 -4.69
C GLY A 880 -1.88 18.75 -3.93
N ASN A 881 -0.95 18.12 -4.65
CA ASN A 881 0.34 17.69 -4.14
C ASN A 881 1.48 18.47 -4.83
N LEU A 882 2.63 18.51 -4.18
CA LEU A 882 3.85 19.10 -4.70
C LEU A 882 4.97 18.06 -4.65
N ALA A 883 5.69 17.82 -5.75
CA ALA A 883 6.81 16.90 -5.77
C ALA A 883 8.07 17.58 -6.33
N LEU A 884 9.16 17.52 -5.59
CA LEU A 884 10.49 17.85 -6.11
C LEU A 884 11.12 16.60 -6.70
N LEU A 885 11.50 16.68 -7.97
CA LEU A 885 12.31 15.68 -8.64
C LEU A 885 13.73 16.21 -8.78
N GLU A 886 14.70 15.47 -8.29
CA GLU A 886 16.11 15.80 -8.40
C GLU A 886 16.84 14.63 -9.07
N GLY A 887 17.81 14.92 -9.91
CA GLY A 887 18.73 13.91 -10.39
C GLY A 887 20.15 14.41 -10.45
N ALA A 888 21.09 13.51 -10.18
CA ALA A 888 22.51 13.73 -10.32
C ALA A 888 23.14 12.53 -11.00
N MET A 889 24.13 12.76 -11.85
CA MET A 889 24.89 11.71 -12.53
C MET A 889 26.37 12.09 -12.51
N THR A 890 27.24 11.11 -12.28
CA THR A 890 28.70 11.28 -12.32
C THR A 890 29.29 10.22 -13.23
N PHE A 891 30.08 10.63 -14.22
CA PHE A 891 30.69 9.74 -15.19
C PHE A 891 32.01 9.19 -14.65
N LYS A 892 32.20 7.87 -14.70
CA LYS A 892 33.44 7.18 -14.26
C LYS A 892 34.46 7.09 -15.39
N LYS A 893 34.02 7.23 -16.65
CA LYS A 893 34.82 7.17 -17.87
C LYS A 893 34.34 8.20 -18.88
N ASP A 894 35.20 8.49 -19.86
CA ASP A 894 34.82 9.27 -21.03
C ASP A 894 33.65 8.57 -21.74
N THR A 895 32.47 9.18 -21.68
CA THR A 895 31.21 8.56 -22.09
C THR A 895 30.53 9.42 -23.16
N PRO A 896 30.47 8.96 -24.43
CA PRO A 896 29.70 9.65 -25.45
C PRO A 896 28.19 9.46 -25.18
N MET A 897 27.45 10.56 -25.21
CA MET A 897 26.02 10.59 -24.93
C MET A 897 25.28 11.31 -26.07
N ASP A 898 24.36 10.62 -26.74
CA ASP A 898 23.55 11.19 -27.82
C ASP A 898 22.45 12.11 -27.26
N ASN A 899 21.77 11.68 -26.21
CA ASN A 899 20.71 12.42 -25.52
C ASN A 899 20.55 11.86 -24.10
N MET A 900 20.04 12.69 -23.18
CA MET A 900 19.62 12.29 -21.84
C MET A 900 18.21 12.75 -21.57
N ASN A 901 17.27 11.81 -21.66
CA ASN A 901 15.95 12.01 -21.06
C ASN A 901 16.11 12.03 -19.53
N ILE A 902 15.26 12.77 -18.83
CA ILE A 902 15.19 12.81 -17.37
C ILE A 902 13.78 12.57 -16.87
N LEU A 903 12.77 12.76 -17.72
CA LEU A 903 11.39 12.52 -17.38
C LEU A 903 10.61 12.16 -18.64
N TRP A 904 9.57 11.38 -18.48
CA TRP A 904 8.62 11.08 -19.52
C TRP A 904 7.24 11.20 -18.92
N VAL A 905 6.32 11.87 -19.59
CA VAL A 905 4.93 12.09 -19.16
C VAL A 905 4.01 11.46 -20.19
N GLN A 906 3.29 10.42 -19.77
CA GLN A 906 2.29 9.82 -20.64
C GLN A 906 1.00 10.65 -20.66
N LEU A 907 0.42 10.83 -21.85
CA LEU A 907 -0.86 11.53 -22.05
C LEU A 907 -1.99 10.57 -22.44
N GLN A 908 -1.78 9.26 -22.27
CA GLN A 908 -2.58 8.19 -22.88
C GLN A 908 -4.01 8.05 -22.32
N ASN A 909 -4.39 8.84 -21.31
CA ASN A 909 -5.67 8.72 -20.61
C ASN A 909 -6.69 9.81 -20.99
N PHE A 910 -6.55 10.53 -22.11
CA PHE A 910 -7.61 11.42 -22.60
C PHE A 910 -8.30 10.78 -23.81
N PRO A 911 -9.36 9.95 -23.63
CA PRO A 911 -10.03 9.27 -24.73
C PRO A 911 -10.40 10.25 -25.85
N LYS A 912 -10.32 9.79 -27.10
CA LYS A 912 -10.64 10.59 -28.28
C LYS A 912 -12.05 11.19 -28.22
N GLU A 913 -12.98 10.49 -27.58
CA GLU A 913 -14.37 10.91 -27.42
C GLU A 913 -14.66 11.65 -26.09
N SER A 914 -13.66 11.89 -25.22
CA SER A 914 -13.92 12.59 -23.95
C SER A 914 -14.12 14.10 -24.14
N SER A 915 -15.03 14.69 -23.36
CA SER A 915 -15.24 16.15 -23.32
C SER A 915 -14.09 16.92 -22.64
N ASN A 916 -13.14 16.20 -22.05
CA ASN A 916 -11.96 16.76 -21.39
C ASN A 916 -10.78 16.75 -22.35
N ILE A 917 -10.61 17.83 -23.12
CA ILE A 917 -9.46 18.02 -23.98
C ILE A 917 -8.30 18.53 -23.10
N PRO A 918 -7.09 17.96 -23.18
CA PRO A 918 -5.93 18.55 -22.50
C PRO A 918 -5.52 19.86 -23.17
N LEU A 919 -5.47 20.94 -22.39
CA LEU A 919 -4.81 22.19 -22.74
C LEU A 919 -3.35 22.09 -22.34
N ILE A 920 -2.45 22.37 -23.28
CA ILE A 920 -1.02 22.50 -23.00
C ILE A 920 -0.73 23.98 -22.71
N GLY A 921 -0.09 24.26 -21.58
CA GLY A 921 0.49 25.55 -21.25
C GLY A 921 2.01 25.46 -21.26
N ILE A 922 2.70 26.42 -21.88
CA ILE A 922 4.17 26.46 -21.91
C ILE A 922 4.65 27.87 -21.62
N ARG A 923 5.64 27.99 -20.75
CA ARG A 923 6.45 29.20 -20.58
C ARG A 923 7.92 28.82 -20.65
N ARG A 924 8.67 29.43 -21.57
CA ARG A 924 10.08 29.09 -21.80
C ARG A 924 10.99 29.67 -20.72
N SER A 925 10.74 30.91 -20.33
CA SER A 925 11.53 31.66 -19.36
C SER A 925 10.69 32.72 -18.63
N ASN A 926 11.28 33.38 -17.63
CA ASN A 926 10.64 34.48 -16.92
C ASN A 926 10.25 35.64 -17.84
N ASP A 927 11.01 35.88 -18.91
CA ASP A 927 10.74 36.98 -19.85
C ASP A 927 9.81 36.59 -21.01
N SER A 928 9.52 35.30 -21.17
CA SER A 928 8.60 34.81 -22.20
C SER A 928 7.13 34.94 -21.78
N LEU A 929 6.26 35.28 -22.72
CA LEU A 929 4.81 35.16 -22.51
C LEU A 929 4.41 33.67 -22.46
N PRO A 930 3.53 33.27 -21.54
CA PRO A 930 3.03 31.91 -21.52
C PRO A 930 2.09 31.70 -22.71
N ILE A 931 2.24 30.58 -23.40
CA ILE A 931 1.38 30.17 -24.52
C ILE A 931 0.49 29.02 -24.06
N CYS A 932 -0.76 28.99 -24.53
CA CYS A 932 -1.70 27.92 -24.21
C CYS A 932 -2.56 27.55 -25.40
N GLY A 933 -2.82 26.25 -25.58
CA GLY A 933 -3.67 25.77 -26.65
C GLY A 933 -4.13 24.33 -26.42
N PRO A 934 -5.25 23.91 -27.05
CA PRO A 934 -5.75 22.55 -26.95
C PRO A 934 -4.84 21.58 -27.70
N GLN A 935 -4.50 20.44 -27.11
CA GLN A 935 -3.81 19.37 -27.82
C GLN A 935 -4.84 18.55 -28.62
N GLN A 936 -4.81 18.68 -29.94
CA GLN A 936 -5.66 17.86 -30.81
C GLN A 936 -5.20 16.39 -30.76
N SER A 937 -6.03 15.53 -30.13
CA SER A 937 -6.05 14.06 -30.19
C SER A 937 -4.67 13.35 -30.16
N VAL A 938 -4.30 12.83 -28.98
CA VAL A 938 -3.15 11.93 -28.74
C VAL A 938 -3.18 10.65 -29.61
N TYR A 939 -4.34 10.29 -30.19
CA TYR A 939 -4.57 9.05 -30.93
C TYR A 939 -4.42 9.16 -32.45
N ALA A 940 -4.04 10.31 -33.00
CA ALA A 940 -3.68 10.41 -34.40
C ALA A 940 -2.17 10.11 -34.54
N PRO A 941 -1.76 8.89 -34.95
CA PRO A 941 -0.35 8.55 -35.07
C PRO A 941 0.36 9.56 -35.99
N GLY A 942 1.28 10.34 -35.43
CA GLY A 942 2.12 11.28 -36.19
C GLY A 942 1.97 12.77 -35.88
N TRP A 943 1.08 13.20 -34.98
CA TRP A 943 0.88 14.63 -34.68
C TRP A 943 1.67 15.06 -33.43
N GLY A 944 2.58 16.04 -33.62
CA GLY A 944 3.21 16.80 -32.53
C GLY A 944 2.27 17.87 -31.98
N ILE A 945 2.78 18.75 -31.11
CA ILE A 945 2.02 19.91 -30.61
C ILE A 945 1.34 20.68 -31.77
N PRO A 946 0.12 21.19 -31.58
CA PRO A 946 -0.59 21.99 -32.56
C PRO A 946 0.30 23.09 -33.20
N PRO A 947 0.27 23.26 -34.54
CA PRO A 947 1.10 24.25 -35.24
C PRO A 947 0.93 25.68 -34.74
N ASN A 948 -0.25 26.02 -34.20
CA ASN A 948 -0.58 27.34 -33.64
C ASN A 948 0.12 27.64 -32.31
N LEU A 949 0.78 26.65 -31.67
CA LEU A 949 1.70 26.89 -30.55
C LEU A 949 3.15 27.15 -31.01
N GLY A 950 3.35 27.35 -32.32
CA GLY A 950 4.62 27.80 -32.90
C GLY A 950 5.64 26.69 -33.15
N ALA A 951 5.19 25.43 -33.16
CA ALA A 951 6.04 24.26 -33.27
C ALA A 951 5.67 23.40 -34.50
N GLY A 952 6.62 23.22 -35.41
CA GLY A 952 6.54 22.13 -36.38
C GLY A 952 6.66 20.76 -35.68
N ARG A 953 6.35 19.69 -36.41
CA ARG A 953 6.54 18.30 -35.94
C ARG A 953 7.98 18.13 -35.41
N GLY A 954 8.12 17.68 -34.16
CA GLY A 954 9.42 17.45 -33.52
C GLY A 954 10.06 18.67 -32.85
N SER A 955 9.32 19.76 -32.63
CA SER A 955 9.86 20.92 -31.92
C SER A 955 10.11 20.61 -30.43
N GLU A 956 11.25 21.07 -29.94
CA GLU A 956 11.64 21.06 -28.54
C GLU A 956 11.48 22.44 -27.93
N TYR A 957 11.07 22.46 -26.66
CA TYR A 957 10.98 23.69 -25.88
C TYR A 957 12.07 23.71 -24.83
N VAL A 958 12.96 24.68 -24.92
CA VAL A 958 13.91 24.99 -23.85
C VAL A 958 13.13 25.68 -22.73
N LEU A 959 13.12 25.07 -21.55
CA LEU A 959 12.57 25.62 -20.33
C LEU A 959 13.76 26.09 -19.48
N ASP A 960 13.99 27.40 -19.44
CA ASP A 960 14.94 28.02 -18.52
C ASP A 960 14.44 27.92 -17.07
N PRO A 961 15.30 28.16 -16.07
CA PRO A 961 14.85 28.19 -14.67
C PRO A 961 13.63 29.11 -14.49
N GLY A 962 12.56 28.58 -13.89
CA GLY A 962 11.27 29.27 -13.70
C GLY A 962 10.27 29.07 -14.85
N GLY A 963 10.72 28.55 -15.99
CA GLY A 963 9.87 28.08 -17.09
C GLY A 963 9.11 26.80 -16.74
N TYR A 964 8.04 26.51 -17.48
CA TYR A 964 7.19 25.35 -17.22
C TYR A 964 6.53 24.75 -18.45
N PHE A 965 6.09 23.51 -18.26
CA PHE A 965 5.15 22.80 -19.10
C PHE A 965 3.96 22.34 -18.26
N ALA A 966 2.75 22.72 -18.65
CA ALA A 966 1.49 22.45 -17.96
C ALA A 966 0.55 21.64 -18.85
N ILE A 967 -0.18 20.71 -18.24
CA ILE A 967 -1.30 19.97 -18.83
C ILE A 967 -2.51 20.27 -17.97
N MET A 968 -3.51 20.92 -18.54
CA MET A 968 -4.72 21.35 -17.83
C MET A 968 -5.95 20.74 -18.51
N PRO A 969 -6.87 20.12 -17.77
CA PRO A 969 -8.12 19.62 -18.36
C PRO A 969 -9.05 20.80 -18.72
N THR A 970 -9.83 20.69 -19.80
CA THR A 970 -10.92 21.64 -20.09
C THR A 970 -12.16 21.48 -19.19
N GLY A 971 -12.20 20.44 -18.36
CA GLY A 971 -13.30 20.15 -17.42
C GLY A 971 -12.77 19.60 -16.09
N GLU A 972 -13.55 18.78 -15.38
CA GLU A 972 -13.10 18.13 -14.14
C GLU A 972 -11.87 17.25 -14.42
N GLY A 973 -10.74 17.55 -13.78
CA GLY A 973 -9.50 16.78 -13.92
C GLY A 973 -8.40 17.32 -13.01
N ILE A 974 -7.22 16.70 -13.01
CA ILE A 974 -6.04 17.22 -12.31
C ILE A 974 -5.23 18.03 -13.32
N ALA A 975 -4.92 19.29 -13.02
CA ALA A 975 -3.88 19.98 -13.77
C ALA A 975 -2.50 19.58 -13.25
N SER A 976 -1.61 19.25 -14.18
CA SER A 976 -0.25 18.81 -13.88
C SER A 976 0.73 19.80 -14.48
N VAL A 977 1.64 20.34 -13.66
CA VAL A 977 2.63 21.32 -14.12
C VAL A 977 4.02 20.88 -13.70
N LEU A 978 4.94 20.91 -14.63
CA LEU A 978 6.37 20.76 -14.36
C LEU A 978 7.05 22.10 -14.54
N PHE A 979 7.66 22.60 -13.48
CA PHE A 979 8.54 23.75 -13.47
C PHE A 979 10.00 23.31 -13.50
N ASN A 980 10.82 23.95 -14.32
CA ASN A 980 12.27 23.83 -14.20
C ASN A 980 12.75 24.66 -13.01
N VAL A 981 13.33 24.02 -12.01
CA VAL A 981 13.89 24.68 -10.82
C VAL A 981 15.38 24.40 -10.65
N GLY A 982 16.00 23.78 -11.65
CA GLY A 982 17.44 23.54 -11.74
C GLY A 982 18.18 24.77 -12.26
N ALA A 983 19.51 24.70 -12.27
CA ALA A 983 20.36 25.77 -12.79
C ALA A 983 20.48 25.76 -14.33
N GLY A 984 20.36 24.58 -14.95
CA GLY A 984 20.40 24.40 -16.40
C GLY A 984 19.00 24.32 -17.01
N PRO A 985 18.88 24.49 -18.33
CA PRO A 985 17.59 24.38 -18.99
C PRO A 985 17.14 22.91 -19.10
N VAL A 986 15.84 22.71 -19.30
CA VAL A 986 15.22 21.40 -19.56
C VAL A 986 14.51 21.47 -20.91
N LEU A 987 14.73 20.48 -21.77
CA LEU A 987 14.05 20.36 -23.06
C LEU A 987 12.75 19.58 -22.90
N ALA A 988 11.61 20.13 -23.30
CA ALA A 988 10.35 19.39 -23.40
C ALA A 988 10.04 19.04 -24.87
N ALA A 989 9.85 17.76 -25.17
CA ALA A 989 9.55 17.23 -26.50
C ALA A 989 8.24 16.42 -26.49
N PRO A 990 7.16 16.91 -27.12
CA PRO A 990 5.84 16.28 -27.11
C PRO A 990 5.62 15.42 -28.37
N TRP A 991 5.67 14.09 -28.21
CA TRP A 991 5.49 13.08 -29.25
C TRP A 991 4.45 12.03 -28.82
N GLY A 992 3.18 12.41 -28.75
CA GLY A 992 2.10 11.62 -28.12
C GLY A 992 2.22 11.54 -26.59
N ASN A 993 3.44 11.47 -26.08
CA ASN A 993 3.83 11.66 -24.69
C ASN A 993 4.85 12.81 -24.61
N VAL A 994 5.04 13.44 -23.46
CA VAL A 994 6.01 14.54 -23.29
C VAL A 994 7.28 14.00 -22.65
N THR A 995 8.40 14.01 -23.36
CA THR A 995 9.71 13.70 -22.78
C THR A 995 10.40 14.98 -22.34
N PHE A 996 10.93 15.00 -21.13
CA PHE A 996 11.83 16.03 -20.66
C PHE A 996 13.26 15.49 -20.71
N SER A 997 14.17 16.27 -21.25
CA SER A 997 15.58 15.91 -21.46
C SER A 997 16.48 17.06 -21.01
N LEU A 998 17.77 16.79 -20.78
CA LEU A 998 18.75 17.86 -20.65
C LEU A 998 19.23 18.32 -22.05
N PRO A 999 19.72 19.56 -22.21
CA PRO A 999 20.11 20.11 -23.52
C PRO A 999 21.35 19.45 -24.13
N GLU A 1000 22.14 18.70 -23.35
CA GLU A 1000 23.38 18.10 -23.81
C GLU A 1000 23.12 16.94 -24.77
N ARG A 1001 23.38 17.19 -26.07
CA ARG A 1001 23.29 16.22 -27.15
C ARG A 1001 24.62 15.96 -27.80
N ASP A 1002 24.82 14.71 -28.24
CA ASP A 1002 26.03 14.25 -28.91
C ASP A 1002 27.32 14.71 -28.20
N LYS A 1003 27.28 14.80 -26.86
CA LYS A 1003 28.37 15.29 -26.01
C LYS A 1003 29.11 14.11 -25.41
N THR A 1004 30.44 14.17 -25.38
CA THR A 1004 31.25 13.25 -24.57
C THR A 1004 31.53 13.87 -23.21
N PHE A 1005 31.02 13.24 -22.16
CA PHE A 1005 31.31 13.62 -20.78
C PHE A 1005 32.64 13.04 -20.36
N LYS A 1006 33.46 13.83 -19.67
CA LYS A 1006 34.75 13.36 -19.17
C LYS A 1006 34.59 12.55 -17.89
N ALA A 1007 35.51 11.63 -17.64
CA ALA A 1007 35.59 10.96 -16.34
C ALA A 1007 35.67 12.01 -15.19
N GLY A 1008 34.83 11.85 -14.18
CA GLY A 1008 34.66 12.77 -13.05
C GLY A 1008 33.69 13.93 -13.31
N GLU A 1009 33.24 14.16 -14.55
CA GLU A 1009 32.21 15.16 -14.84
C GLU A 1009 30.87 14.73 -14.22
N SER A 1010 30.08 15.72 -13.77
CA SER A 1010 28.76 15.48 -13.21
C SER A 1010 27.70 16.34 -13.87
N LEU A 1011 26.49 15.80 -13.94
CA LEU A 1011 25.28 16.49 -14.37
C LEU A 1011 24.28 16.48 -13.22
N ALA A 1012 23.54 17.57 -13.05
CA ALA A 1012 22.45 17.64 -12.09
C ALA A 1012 21.26 18.38 -12.67
N TRP A 1013 20.06 17.96 -12.29
CA TRP A 1013 18.82 18.56 -12.73
C TRP A 1013 17.79 18.56 -11.60
N ARG A 1014 16.83 19.49 -11.69
CA ARG A 1014 15.80 19.64 -10.68
C ARG A 1014 14.51 20.15 -11.31
N CYS A 1015 13.42 19.44 -11.08
CA CYS A 1015 12.08 19.83 -11.55
C CYS A 1015 11.13 19.86 -10.36
N LEU A 1016 10.22 20.83 -10.34
CA LEU A 1016 9.11 20.87 -9.40
C LEU A 1016 7.83 20.48 -10.14
N VAL A 1017 7.17 19.43 -9.67
CA VAL A 1017 5.91 18.96 -10.21
C VAL A 1017 4.78 19.37 -9.27
N VAL A 1018 3.83 20.13 -9.80
CA VAL A 1018 2.58 20.49 -9.11
C VAL A 1018 1.46 19.67 -9.71
N MET A 1019 0.71 18.99 -8.85
CA MET A 1019 -0.57 18.38 -9.22
C MET A 1019 -1.67 19.13 -8.51
N ASP A 1020 -2.31 20.01 -9.28
CA ASP A 1020 -3.34 20.91 -8.81
C ASP A 1020 -4.68 20.17 -8.75
N GLY A 1021 -5.22 20.05 -7.53
CA GLY A 1021 -6.26 19.08 -7.19
C GLY A 1021 -7.56 19.22 -7.99
N LEU A 1022 -8.30 18.11 -8.12
CA LEU A 1022 -9.58 18.00 -8.84
C LEU A 1022 -10.68 18.96 -8.34
N GLU A 1023 -10.58 19.37 -7.08
CA GLU A 1023 -11.55 20.25 -6.42
C GLU A 1023 -11.45 21.70 -6.95
N GLN A 1024 -10.44 21.98 -7.78
CA GLN A 1024 -10.21 23.31 -8.32
C GLN A 1024 -11.21 23.63 -9.42
N PRO A 1025 -12.00 24.71 -9.27
CA PRO A 1025 -13.07 25.02 -10.21
C PRO A 1025 -12.53 25.51 -11.56
N VAL A 1026 -11.26 25.90 -11.64
CA VAL A 1026 -10.66 26.49 -12.84
C VAL A 1026 -9.20 26.07 -12.98
N HIS A 1027 -8.92 25.27 -14.00
CA HIS A 1027 -7.55 24.97 -14.45
C HIS A 1027 -7.24 25.80 -15.70
N ASN A 1028 -6.63 26.96 -15.50
CA ASN A 1028 -6.23 27.85 -16.58
C ASN A 1028 -4.82 28.40 -16.35
N LEU A 1029 -4.29 29.05 -17.39
CA LEU A 1029 -2.94 29.60 -17.38
C LEU A 1029 -2.76 30.65 -16.26
N HIS A 1030 -3.80 31.44 -15.96
CA HIS A 1030 -3.74 32.41 -14.86
C HIS A 1030 -3.50 31.74 -13.51
N ARG A 1031 -4.21 30.64 -13.21
CA ARG A 1031 -3.97 29.86 -11.98
C ARG A 1031 -2.54 29.31 -11.94
N ILE A 1032 -2.03 28.79 -13.06
CA ILE A 1032 -0.65 28.28 -13.14
C ILE A 1032 0.38 29.40 -12.91
N GLU A 1033 0.15 30.60 -13.45
CA GLU A 1033 1.01 31.76 -13.18
C GLU A 1033 0.97 32.21 -11.72
N ARG A 1034 -0.21 32.21 -11.07
CA ARG A 1034 -0.32 32.51 -9.63
C ARG A 1034 0.43 31.50 -8.77
N ILE A 1035 0.36 30.22 -9.12
CA ILE A 1035 1.16 29.16 -8.49
C ILE A 1035 2.66 29.43 -8.70
N ARG A 1036 3.08 29.72 -9.94
CA ARG A 1036 4.47 30.03 -10.29
C ARG A 1036 5.03 31.21 -9.49
N GLU A 1037 4.27 32.30 -9.43
CA GLU A 1037 4.58 33.50 -8.63
C GLU A 1037 4.69 33.15 -7.14
N TYR A 1038 3.71 32.43 -6.58
CA TYR A 1038 3.67 32.09 -5.16
C TYR A 1038 4.92 31.31 -4.70
N TYR A 1039 5.36 30.33 -5.50
CA TYR A 1039 6.58 29.54 -5.24
C TYR A 1039 7.89 30.27 -5.64
N GLY A 1040 7.80 31.55 -5.99
CA GLY A 1040 8.94 32.41 -6.32
C GLY A 1040 9.71 32.05 -7.59
N LEU A 1041 9.08 31.31 -8.49
CA LEU A 1041 9.67 30.89 -9.76
C LEU A 1041 9.79 32.04 -10.78
N ASP A 1042 9.15 33.18 -10.51
CA ASP A 1042 9.33 34.45 -11.20
C ASP A 1042 10.53 35.27 -10.67
N GLY A 1043 11.27 34.72 -9.70
CA GLY A 1043 12.36 35.40 -9.02
C GLY A 1043 11.92 36.32 -7.88
N LYS A 1044 10.62 36.36 -7.55
CA LYS A 1044 10.08 37.19 -6.46
C LYS A 1044 9.59 36.31 -5.31
N HIS A 1045 9.96 36.60 -4.08
CA HIS A 1045 9.64 35.76 -2.92
C HIS A 1045 8.18 35.92 -2.42
N ASN A 1046 7.20 35.51 -3.22
CA ASN A 1046 5.80 35.94 -3.04
C ASN A 1046 4.97 35.13 -2.02
N SER A 1047 5.49 34.07 -1.41
CA SER A 1047 4.76 33.34 -0.35
C SER A 1047 4.51 34.15 0.93
N GLY A 1048 5.15 35.33 1.05
CA GLY A 1048 5.06 36.16 2.26
C GLY A 1048 5.79 35.58 3.47
N LEU A 1049 6.59 34.53 3.29
CA LEU A 1049 7.33 33.89 4.37
C LEU A 1049 8.33 34.86 5.01
N VAL A 1050 8.30 34.93 6.34
CA VAL A 1050 9.21 35.72 7.17
C VAL A 1050 10.02 34.79 8.09
N VAL A 1051 11.34 34.85 8.02
CA VAL A 1051 12.24 34.11 8.92
C VAL A 1051 12.60 35.00 10.11
N LYS A 1052 12.16 34.62 11.31
CA LYS A 1052 12.45 35.32 12.58
C LYS A 1052 13.81 34.93 13.17
N ARG A 1053 14.22 33.67 12.97
CA ARG A 1053 15.52 33.12 13.38
C ARG A 1053 15.95 32.08 12.36
N GLY A 1054 17.24 32.03 12.05
CA GLY A 1054 17.76 31.23 10.92
C GLY A 1054 17.95 32.07 9.67
N LYS A 1055 18.21 31.41 8.54
CA LYS A 1055 18.49 32.07 7.26
C LYS A 1055 17.63 31.49 6.15
N LEU A 1056 17.04 32.35 5.33
CA LEU A 1056 16.49 31.97 4.04
C LEU A 1056 17.64 31.76 3.06
N LEU A 1057 17.83 30.54 2.56
CA LEU A 1057 18.85 30.21 1.57
C LEU A 1057 18.32 30.38 0.14
N SER A 1058 17.09 29.93 -0.10
CA SER A 1058 16.44 29.99 -1.40
C SER A 1058 14.92 29.98 -1.23
N HIS A 1059 14.23 30.61 -2.17
CA HIS A 1059 12.78 30.52 -2.30
C HIS A 1059 12.43 30.54 -3.79
N PHE A 1060 12.95 29.52 -4.47
CA PHE A 1060 12.77 29.27 -5.90
C PHE A 1060 12.24 27.84 -6.08
N GLY A 1061 10.92 27.72 -6.19
CA GLY A 1061 10.18 26.47 -6.24
C GLY A 1061 9.85 25.91 -4.86
N LEU A 1062 10.87 25.72 -4.03
CA LEU A 1062 10.73 25.37 -2.60
C LEU A 1062 11.39 26.44 -1.74
N VAL A 1063 11.13 26.38 -0.43
CA VAL A 1063 11.81 27.22 0.56
C VAL A 1063 12.94 26.44 1.21
N ASP A 1064 14.17 26.88 1.02
CA ASP A 1064 15.35 26.33 1.70
C ASP A 1064 15.75 27.23 2.87
N LEU A 1065 15.83 26.64 4.05
CA LEU A 1065 16.14 27.32 5.30
C LEU A 1065 17.38 26.71 5.95
N ALA A 1066 18.22 27.53 6.56
CA ALA A 1066 19.33 27.07 7.40
C ALA A 1066 19.14 27.51 8.86
N PRO A 1067 19.50 26.65 9.83
CA PRO A 1067 19.37 26.99 11.23
C PRO A 1067 20.40 28.03 11.68
N GLU A 1068 19.98 28.86 12.62
CA GLU A 1068 20.87 29.69 13.43
C GLU A 1068 20.84 29.14 14.87
N ASN A 1069 22.01 28.74 15.38
CA ASN A 1069 22.12 28.04 16.67
C ASN A 1069 21.20 26.81 16.76
N GLY A 1070 21.14 26.04 15.68
CA GLY A 1070 20.34 24.81 15.57
C GLY A 1070 18.82 25.02 15.66
N VAL A 1071 18.33 26.22 15.29
CA VAL A 1071 16.90 26.52 15.18
C VAL A 1071 16.57 27.41 13.98
N VAL A 1072 15.40 27.19 13.37
CA VAL A 1072 14.73 28.05 12.40
C VAL A 1072 13.36 28.41 12.97
N GLU A 1073 12.98 29.69 12.93
CA GLU A 1073 11.64 30.15 13.27
C GLU A 1073 11.10 30.98 12.12
N PHE A 1074 9.88 30.66 11.66
CA PHE A 1074 9.30 31.31 10.50
C PHE A 1074 7.78 31.48 10.61
N GLU A 1075 7.28 32.43 9.84
CA GLU A 1075 5.86 32.72 9.65
C GLU A 1075 5.50 32.68 8.17
N VAL A 1076 4.31 32.16 7.84
CA VAL A 1076 3.74 32.15 6.49
C VAL A 1076 2.28 32.62 6.56
N PRO A 1077 1.94 33.79 5.99
CA PRO A 1077 0.57 34.27 5.94
C PRO A 1077 -0.27 33.46 4.94
N ALA A 1078 -1.59 33.53 5.07
CA ALA A 1078 -2.48 32.99 4.06
C ALA A 1078 -2.26 33.71 2.71
N PRO A 1079 -2.24 32.97 1.58
CA PRO A 1079 -2.23 33.59 0.25
C PRO A 1079 -3.53 34.36 0.01
N ASP A 1080 -3.47 35.36 -0.85
CA ASP A 1080 -4.63 36.15 -1.32
C ASP A 1080 -5.51 35.40 -2.34
N PHE A 1081 -5.17 34.14 -2.66
CA PHE A 1081 -5.90 33.26 -3.55
C PHE A 1081 -5.98 31.83 -2.98
N PRO A 1082 -6.97 31.01 -3.35
CA PRO A 1082 -7.12 29.65 -2.83
C PRO A 1082 -6.03 28.73 -3.42
N LEU A 1083 -4.89 28.66 -2.74
CA LEU A 1083 -3.73 27.88 -3.15
C LEU A 1083 -4.06 26.39 -3.21
N GLN A 1084 -4.62 25.82 -2.13
CA GLN A 1084 -4.89 24.40 -1.93
C GLN A 1084 -3.72 23.47 -2.28
N LEU A 1085 -2.50 23.94 -2.04
CA LEU A 1085 -1.25 23.22 -2.23
C LEU A 1085 -0.37 23.42 -0.99
N PRO A 1086 0.45 22.43 -0.62
CA PRO A 1086 1.43 22.61 0.45
C PRO A 1086 2.56 23.54 0.01
N LEU A 1087 2.97 24.49 0.86
CA LEU A 1087 4.28 25.12 0.74
C LEU A 1087 5.33 24.13 1.27
N GLY A 1088 6.21 23.65 0.39
CA GLY A 1088 7.27 22.71 0.75
C GLY A 1088 8.52 23.42 1.27
N LEU A 1089 8.93 23.11 2.50
CA LEU A 1089 10.13 23.62 3.15
C LEU A 1089 11.20 22.52 3.22
N ARG A 1090 12.46 22.93 3.08
CA ARG A 1090 13.66 22.11 3.33
C ARG A 1090 14.55 22.81 4.34
N PHE A 1091 15.13 22.05 5.26
CA PHE A 1091 16.05 22.57 6.25
C PHE A 1091 17.43 21.94 6.07
N ILE A 1092 18.45 22.77 5.90
CA ILE A 1092 19.81 22.36 5.54
C ILE A 1092 20.79 22.81 6.63
N GLY A 1093 21.61 21.89 7.11
CA GLY A 1093 22.67 22.19 8.09
C GLY A 1093 22.33 21.94 9.55
N PHE A 1094 21.28 21.13 9.82
CA PHE A 1094 21.09 20.54 11.14
C PHE A 1094 22.12 19.44 11.41
N ASN A 1095 22.35 19.11 12.69
CA ASN A 1095 23.21 17.99 13.05
C ASN A 1095 22.42 16.68 12.92
N PRO A 1096 22.83 15.73 12.05
CA PRO A 1096 22.09 14.49 11.84
C PRO A 1096 22.11 13.55 13.05
N ASN A 1097 23.01 13.75 14.01
CA ASN A 1097 23.07 12.95 15.22
C ASN A 1097 22.04 13.37 16.27
N TRP A 1098 21.33 14.49 16.08
CA TRP A 1098 20.41 15.03 17.08
C TRP A 1098 18.97 15.04 16.55
N ALA A 1099 18.03 14.61 17.38
CA ALA A 1099 16.62 14.66 17.07
C ALA A 1099 16.20 16.08 16.65
N LEU A 1100 15.36 16.13 15.62
CA LEU A 1100 14.79 17.35 15.10
C LEU A 1100 13.28 17.35 15.38
N GLY A 1101 12.73 18.52 15.71
CA GLY A 1101 11.29 18.67 15.93
C GLY A 1101 10.74 19.98 15.38
N GLN A 1102 9.46 19.94 15.04
CA GLN A 1102 8.62 21.09 14.79
C GLN A 1102 7.83 21.41 16.04
N PHE A 1103 7.96 22.63 16.55
CA PHE A 1103 7.02 23.24 17.48
C PHE A 1103 6.17 24.26 16.73
N GLN A 1104 4.92 23.89 16.47
CA GLN A 1104 3.94 24.74 15.79
C GLN A 1104 3.24 25.64 16.81
N ILE A 1105 3.50 26.94 16.74
CA ILE A 1105 2.92 27.95 17.65
C ILE A 1105 1.49 28.26 17.24
N SER A 1106 1.28 28.45 15.94
CA SER A 1106 -0.03 28.53 15.30
C SER A 1106 0.08 27.92 13.91
N GLY A 1107 -0.98 27.32 13.40
CA GLY A 1107 -0.90 26.71 12.07
C GLY A 1107 -2.03 25.74 11.80
N TYR A 1108 -1.93 25.10 10.65
CA TYR A 1108 -2.72 23.91 10.37
C TYR A 1108 -1.97 22.67 10.88
N SER A 1109 -2.53 21.96 11.85
CA SER A 1109 -2.03 20.64 12.28
C SER A 1109 -2.92 19.55 11.69
N MET A 1110 -2.32 18.38 11.43
CA MET A 1110 -3.06 17.20 10.99
C MET A 1110 -3.94 16.67 12.14
N GLY A 1111 -5.19 16.26 11.84
CA GLY A 1111 -6.18 15.79 12.83
C GLY A 1111 -7.31 16.78 13.13
N LYS A 1112 -8.47 16.30 13.59
CA LYS A 1112 -9.73 17.10 13.62
C LYS A 1112 -9.86 18.17 14.71
N TYR A 1113 -8.94 18.33 15.67
CA TYR A 1113 -9.29 19.02 16.93
C TYR A 1113 -8.21 19.89 17.59
N SER A 1114 -7.18 20.34 16.87
CA SER A 1114 -6.39 21.47 17.35
C SER A 1114 -6.50 22.63 16.36
N ASN A 1115 -6.51 23.86 16.88
CA ASN A 1115 -6.25 25.08 16.11
C ASN A 1115 -4.77 25.16 15.64
N GLY A 1116 -4.10 24.01 15.58
CA GLY A 1116 -2.67 23.83 15.38
C GLY A 1116 -1.78 24.65 16.30
N ALA A 1117 -2.27 25.08 17.46
CA ALA A 1117 -1.48 25.87 18.40
C ALA A 1117 -0.79 24.97 19.43
N ASN A 1118 0.50 25.26 19.69
CA ASN A 1118 1.36 24.56 20.65
C ASN A 1118 1.47 23.05 20.40
N VAL A 1119 1.62 22.65 19.15
CA VAL A 1119 1.80 21.25 18.76
C VAL A 1119 3.28 20.97 18.55
N TYR A 1120 3.84 20.00 19.28
CA TYR A 1120 5.17 19.46 19.01
C TYR A 1120 5.06 18.13 18.25
N ARG A 1121 5.94 17.95 17.26
CA ARG A 1121 6.19 16.65 16.64
C ARG A 1121 7.65 16.54 16.20
N ASN A 1122 8.16 15.32 16.15
CA ASN A 1122 9.47 15.05 15.56
C ASN A 1122 9.42 15.19 14.03
N LEU A 1123 10.55 15.56 13.43
CA LEU A 1123 10.75 15.61 11.99
C LEU A 1123 11.84 14.63 11.57
N ALA A 1124 11.62 14.03 10.42
CA ALA A 1124 12.60 13.21 9.70
C ALA A 1124 13.79 14.04 9.20
N MET A 1125 14.97 13.43 9.18
CA MET A 1125 16.06 13.83 8.28
C MET A 1125 16.30 12.72 7.25
N ASP A 1126 16.54 13.10 6.01
CA ASP A 1126 16.95 12.17 4.97
C ASP A 1126 18.43 11.77 5.10
N ASP A 1127 18.87 10.91 4.19
CA ASP A 1127 20.25 10.45 4.03
C ASP A 1127 21.24 11.53 3.55
N ARG A 1128 20.76 12.76 3.26
CA ARG A 1128 21.57 13.96 3.02
C ARG A 1128 21.50 14.94 4.18
N ASP A 1129 21.04 14.47 5.35
CA ASP A 1129 20.89 15.24 6.58
C ASP A 1129 19.97 16.46 6.40
N MET A 1130 19.00 16.38 5.48
CA MET A 1130 18.00 17.42 5.26
C MET A 1130 16.66 17.03 5.87
N ALA A 1131 16.00 17.99 6.50
CA ALA A 1131 14.64 17.81 6.98
C ALA A 1131 13.62 18.49 6.08
N PHE A 1132 12.38 18.02 6.14
CA PHE A 1132 11.30 18.47 5.27
C PHE A 1132 10.05 18.79 6.08
N LEU A 1133 9.29 19.79 5.63
CA LEU A 1133 8.01 20.16 6.24
C LEU A 1133 7.06 20.67 5.15
N ALA A 1134 5.81 20.20 5.15
CA ALA A 1134 4.73 20.83 4.40
C ALA A 1134 3.97 21.81 5.31
N VAL A 1135 3.76 23.03 4.83
CA VAL A 1135 2.89 24.04 5.47
C VAL A 1135 1.67 24.26 4.58
N TYR A 1136 0.48 24.42 5.18
CA TYR A 1136 -0.78 24.61 4.46
C TYR A 1136 -1.34 26.01 4.74
N PRO A 1137 -0.83 27.03 4.03
CA PRO A 1137 -1.01 28.42 4.43
C PRO A 1137 -2.43 28.94 4.18
N ASP A 1138 -3.20 28.33 3.28
CA ASP A 1138 -4.60 28.72 3.00
C ASP A 1138 -5.61 28.17 4.02
N ASN A 1139 -5.18 27.31 4.94
CA ASN A 1139 -6.03 26.74 5.99
C ASN A 1139 -6.16 27.63 7.23
N VAL A 1140 -5.24 28.57 7.42
CA VAL A 1140 -5.16 29.43 8.60
C VAL A 1140 -4.68 30.82 8.20
N PRO A 1141 -5.08 31.90 8.91
CA PRO A 1141 -4.58 33.24 8.59
C PRO A 1141 -3.05 33.37 8.65
N LEU A 1142 -2.41 32.60 9.53
CA LEU A 1142 -0.97 32.60 9.76
C LEU A 1142 -0.48 31.23 10.27
N SER A 1143 0.50 30.66 9.58
CA SER A 1143 1.29 29.53 10.07
C SER A 1143 2.59 30.03 10.71
N HIS A 1144 2.82 29.74 11.99
CA HIS A 1144 4.02 30.12 12.75
C HIS A 1144 4.62 28.86 13.38
N SER A 1145 5.85 28.53 13.01
CA SER A 1145 6.53 27.33 13.50
C SER A 1145 7.99 27.60 13.84
N ILE A 1146 8.48 26.85 14.83
CA ILE A 1146 9.88 26.70 15.16
C ILE A 1146 10.31 25.28 14.77
N VAL A 1147 11.37 25.14 13.99
CA VAL A 1147 11.98 23.86 13.63
C VAL A 1147 13.42 23.86 14.14
N GLY A 1148 13.80 22.84 14.92
CA GLY A 1148 15.16 22.78 15.46
C GLY A 1148 15.41 21.59 16.37
N HIS A 1149 16.62 21.52 16.89
CA HIS A 1149 16.98 20.52 17.89
C HIS A 1149 16.43 20.95 19.26
N PRO A 1150 15.51 20.21 19.90
CA PRO A 1150 15.00 20.58 21.21
C PRO A 1150 16.10 20.64 22.27
N VAL A 1151 17.06 19.72 22.16
CA VAL A 1151 18.26 19.60 22.99
C VAL A 1151 19.50 19.55 22.09
N GLN A 1152 20.52 20.32 22.43
CA GLN A 1152 21.82 20.35 21.76
C GLN A 1152 22.94 20.10 22.76
N CYS A 1153 24.16 19.86 22.28
CA CYS A 1153 25.33 19.83 23.14
C CYS A 1153 26.57 20.42 22.45
N ASP A 1154 27.65 20.57 23.20
CA ASP A 1154 28.95 21.05 22.70
C ASP A 1154 29.75 19.99 21.92
N ASN A 1155 29.28 18.74 21.88
CA ASN A 1155 29.91 17.66 21.11
C ASN A 1155 28.98 17.12 20.00
N PRO A 1156 29.19 17.51 18.73
CA PRO A 1156 28.29 17.15 17.63
C PRO A 1156 28.31 15.64 17.28
N LYS A 1157 29.24 14.86 17.82
CA LYS A 1157 29.34 13.41 17.59
C LYS A 1157 28.44 12.59 18.50
N LEU A 1158 27.89 13.18 19.57
CA LEU A 1158 26.93 12.51 20.43
C LEU A 1158 25.60 12.38 19.71
N ILE A 1159 24.96 11.23 19.90
CA ILE A 1159 23.63 10.98 19.36
C ILE A 1159 22.60 11.35 20.42
N ILE A 1160 21.71 12.30 20.11
CA ILE A 1160 20.69 12.80 21.02
C ILE A 1160 19.32 12.44 20.48
N GLU A 1161 18.56 11.66 21.23
CA GLU A 1161 17.15 11.40 20.97
C GLU A 1161 16.28 12.29 21.82
N PHE A 1162 15.14 12.68 21.25
CA PHE A 1162 14.10 13.41 21.94
C PHE A 1162 12.74 12.89 21.49
N ALA A 1163 11.95 12.37 22.42
CA ALA A 1163 10.60 11.88 22.14
C ALA A 1163 9.61 12.50 23.14
N GLN A 1164 8.46 12.96 22.64
CA GLN A 1164 7.35 13.34 23.51
C GLN A 1164 6.56 12.09 23.92
N LEU A 1165 6.57 11.78 25.21
CA LEU A 1165 5.93 10.58 25.75
C LEU A 1165 4.42 10.76 25.89
N ASN A 1166 3.99 11.94 26.32
CA ASN A 1166 2.60 12.28 26.64
C ASN A 1166 2.26 13.71 26.22
N ALA A 1167 0.98 13.93 25.87
CA ALA A 1167 0.46 15.27 25.60
C ALA A 1167 0.00 16.02 26.87
N LYS A 1168 -0.50 15.28 27.89
CA LYS A 1168 -1.04 15.85 29.14
C LYS A 1168 -0.85 14.90 30.33
N PRO A 1169 -0.04 15.24 31.35
CA PRO A 1169 0.95 16.31 31.31
C PRO A 1169 1.93 16.07 30.17
N VAL A 1170 2.52 17.14 29.63
CA VAL A 1170 3.56 17.01 28.62
C VAL A 1170 4.79 16.37 29.28
N GLU A 1171 5.23 15.25 28.74
CA GLU A 1171 6.39 14.51 29.22
C GLU A 1171 7.32 14.22 28.05
N TYR A 1172 8.62 14.37 28.26
CA TYR A 1172 9.64 14.17 27.24
C TYR A 1172 10.68 13.17 27.73
N HIS A 1173 11.16 12.32 26.82
CA HIS A 1173 12.32 11.48 27.00
C HIS A 1173 13.50 12.06 26.23
N VAL A 1174 14.66 12.14 26.89
CA VAL A 1174 15.92 12.53 26.27
C VAL A 1174 16.92 11.42 26.52
N ALA A 1175 17.50 10.87 25.44
CA ALA A 1175 18.60 9.92 25.54
C ALA A 1175 19.83 10.47 24.83
N VAL A 1176 21.00 10.28 25.44
CA VAL A 1176 22.28 10.70 24.88
C VAL A 1176 23.18 9.47 24.78
N ASN A 1177 23.60 9.14 23.56
CA ASN A 1177 24.47 7.99 23.29
C ASN A 1177 25.86 8.47 22.83
N ASN A 1178 26.89 7.91 23.44
CA ASN A 1178 28.27 8.04 23.00
C ASN A 1178 28.62 6.87 22.07
N PRO A 1179 28.77 7.10 20.75
CA PRO A 1179 29.11 6.02 19.82
C PRO A 1179 30.61 5.65 19.86
N THR A 1180 31.43 6.34 20.65
CA THR A 1180 32.90 6.19 20.68
C THR A 1180 33.38 5.42 21.91
N ASP A 1181 34.62 4.91 21.85
CA ASP A 1181 35.28 4.24 22.99
C ASP A 1181 35.87 5.23 24.01
N ALA A 1182 35.97 6.51 23.65
CA ALA A 1182 36.53 7.53 24.53
C ALA A 1182 35.46 8.05 25.50
N PRO A 1183 35.79 8.26 26.79
CA PRO A 1183 34.96 9.04 27.69
C PRO A 1183 34.70 10.43 27.10
N ILE A 1184 33.46 10.92 27.18
CA ILE A 1184 33.07 12.25 26.70
C ILE A 1184 32.45 13.02 27.86
N ASN A 1185 32.95 14.23 28.10
CA ASN A 1185 32.28 15.25 28.90
C ASN A 1185 31.56 16.20 27.93
N THR A 1186 30.28 16.50 28.19
CA THR A 1186 29.47 17.37 27.35
C THR A 1186 28.46 18.15 28.20
N THR A 1187 27.99 19.28 27.68
CA THR A 1187 26.90 20.06 28.30
C THR A 1187 25.66 20.06 27.43
N LEU A 1188 24.54 19.54 27.95
CA LEU A 1188 23.25 19.61 27.27
C LEU A 1188 22.60 20.98 27.44
N LYS A 1189 22.03 21.52 26.37
CA LYS A 1189 21.35 22.83 26.35
C LYS A 1189 19.97 22.71 25.72
N LYS A 1190 18.95 23.27 26.37
CA LYS A 1190 17.60 23.45 25.81
C LYS A 1190 17.63 24.59 24.78
N CYS A 1191 17.13 24.36 23.57
CA CYS A 1191 17.24 25.34 22.48
C CYS A 1191 15.89 25.85 21.91
N ILE A 1192 14.83 25.06 22.04
CA ILE A 1192 13.45 25.47 21.75
C ILE A 1192 12.78 25.73 23.10
N ASN A 1193 12.40 26.98 23.37
CA ASN A 1193 11.93 27.38 24.69
C ASN A 1193 10.43 27.26 24.88
#